data_AF-V8N962-F1
#
_entry.id   AF-V8N962-F1
#
_cell.length_a   1.000
_cell.length_b   1.000
_cell.length_c   1.000
_cell.angle_alpha   90.00
_cell.angle_beta   90.00
_cell.angle_gamma   90.00
#
_symmetry.space_group_name_H-M   'P 1'
#
loop_
_entity.id
_entity.type
_entity.pdbx_description
1 polymer ?
#
loop_
_entity_poly.entity_id
_entity_poly.type
_entity_poly.pdbx_seq_one_letter_code
_entity_poly.pdbx_strand_id
1 'polypeptide(L)'
;MASQHSYHSLVKGILSIDVTGDFNPCELLLTGDQAFPVLVGSKGQVLIAASQYGKGQMVVTAHESMLMLPQFLPFIKNALTWLRPSPTALIGVHRSLDALSKLLLSNGIKVEPDATLGDSLGVFCRDSYQNVQADELVEFVKQGGGLLIGGQAWHWSSQHGKEAVLVRFPGNLVTSVAGVSMNSLIQNAYNSLLLGIQSIDVTGDFNPCELLLTGDQAFPVLVGLNGQVLIAAAQYGKGRMVVTAHETMIQLPQFLPFIKNALDWLRPSPMALIGVHRSLDALSNLLLSSGIEVHPDATLGDSLGVFCRDAYDSAQADDLVQFVQRGSGLLIGVRLEYISLPRREKMGSFVSLKKYGMILASPSIQSINVTGDFNPCELLLTGDQAFPVLVGSNGQVLIAAAQYGKGRMVVTAHEAMIQLPQFLPFIKNALDWLRPSPMALIGVHRSLDALSNLLLSSGIEVHPDATPGDSLGVFCRDAYDSTQADDLVQFVQRGGGLLIGGQAWHWSYQHGKEGVLVQFPGNLVTGVAGVYFTAKEGESGIFSVPEKIWNDPSITQFSHLSAKFPKQNKTKEVAMHHDYNSLLQGIQSIDVTGDFNPCELLLTGDQPFPLLVGSNGQVLIAAAQYGKGQMVVTAHEAMLLFPQFLPFIRNALDWFKSSPTAFIGVHRSLDALSKLLLSNGIKVQPDATLGDSLGIFCRDAYDDVQADDLVQFVKRGGGLLIGGQAWHWSSQHGKEAVLVHFPGNLVTSVAGVYFTGNVGENGVFSVPEKIPRIPLITESLSDAFILESFFKFHLNKIYSKCIFLSEIANTWIRYTKGFTDPSEWSGEIQ
;
A
#
# COMPACT_ATOMS: atom_id res chain seq x y z
N MET A 1 24.07 17.83 -10.96
CA MET A 1 24.60 19.17 -11.36
C MET A 1 24.56 19.42 -12.88
N ALA A 2 25.00 18.48 -13.73
CA ALA A 2 25.01 18.67 -15.20
C ALA A 2 23.61 18.82 -15.86
N SER A 3 22.62 18.06 -15.39
CA SER A 3 21.22 18.14 -15.86
C SER A 3 20.56 19.50 -15.55
N GLN A 4 20.84 20.08 -14.39
CA GLN A 4 20.28 21.37 -13.98
C GLN A 4 20.84 22.54 -14.80
N HIS A 5 22.12 22.50 -15.16
CA HIS A 5 22.71 23.49 -16.08
C HIS A 5 22.14 23.36 -17.51
N SER A 6 21.94 22.12 -17.97
CA SER A 6 21.32 21.84 -19.27
C SER A 6 19.87 22.32 -19.33
N TYR A 7 19.09 22.03 -18.28
CA TYR A 7 17.73 22.53 -18.13
C TYR A 7 17.69 24.07 -18.17
N HIS A 8 18.51 24.76 -17.37
CA HIS A 8 18.57 26.22 -17.38
C HIS A 8 18.95 26.81 -18.74
N SER A 9 19.78 26.12 -19.52
CA SER A 9 20.14 26.54 -20.88
C SER A 9 18.95 26.42 -21.83
N LEU A 10 18.19 25.33 -21.73
CA LEU A 10 17.00 25.07 -22.55
C LEU A 10 15.83 26.03 -22.26
N VAL A 11 15.63 26.42 -21.00
CA VAL A 11 14.54 27.33 -20.59
C VAL A 11 14.97 28.78 -20.40
N LYS A 12 16.19 29.14 -20.82
CA LYS A 12 16.74 30.48 -20.61
C LYS A 12 15.82 31.56 -21.21
N GLY A 13 15.33 32.46 -20.36
CA GLY A 13 14.45 33.56 -20.76
C GLY A 13 13.00 33.15 -21.06
N ILE A 14 12.61 31.91 -20.72
CA ILE A 14 11.28 31.36 -20.96
C ILE A 14 10.61 31.13 -19.60
N LEU A 15 9.54 31.88 -19.33
CA LEU A 15 8.74 31.74 -18.09
C LEU A 15 7.59 30.75 -18.25
N SER A 16 7.03 30.68 -19.46
CA SER A 16 5.98 29.74 -19.84
C SER A 16 6.03 29.51 -21.34
N ILE A 17 5.51 28.37 -21.79
CA ILE A 17 5.36 28.01 -23.20
C ILE A 17 3.87 27.81 -23.44
N ASP A 18 3.34 28.52 -24.44
CA ASP A 18 1.95 28.36 -24.87
C ASP A 18 1.82 27.08 -25.71
N VAL A 19 1.24 26.05 -25.10
CA VAL A 19 0.96 24.75 -25.74
C VAL A 19 -0.45 24.67 -26.34
N THR A 20 -1.14 25.80 -26.49
CA THR A 20 -2.44 25.83 -27.17
C THR A 20 -2.27 25.73 -28.69
N GLY A 21 -3.17 25.01 -29.35
CA GLY A 21 -3.17 24.86 -30.80
C GLY A 21 -3.93 23.63 -31.25
N ASP A 22 -4.11 23.50 -32.56
CA ASP A 22 -4.78 22.35 -33.17
C ASP A 22 -3.79 21.18 -33.36
N PHE A 23 -3.28 20.67 -32.24
CA PHE A 23 -2.41 19.51 -32.20
C PHE A 23 -2.55 18.79 -30.87
N ASN A 24 -2.31 17.48 -30.86
CA ASN A 24 -2.62 16.63 -29.72
C ASN A 24 -1.35 15.88 -29.25
N PRO A 25 -0.54 16.45 -28.36
CA PRO A 25 0.73 15.86 -27.97
C PRO A 25 0.54 14.54 -27.21
N CYS A 26 1.46 13.60 -27.42
CA CYS A 26 1.54 12.41 -26.59
C CYS A 26 2.28 12.67 -25.26
N GLU A 27 2.47 11.63 -24.45
CA GLU A 27 3.33 11.71 -23.27
C GLU A 27 4.72 11.15 -23.60
N LEU A 28 5.76 11.79 -23.08
CA LEU A 28 7.13 11.28 -23.15
C LEU A 28 7.47 10.51 -21.87
N LEU A 29 7.85 9.24 -22.02
CA LEU A 29 8.36 8.41 -20.93
C LEU A 29 9.87 8.59 -20.79
N LEU A 30 10.34 8.83 -19.57
CA LEU A 30 11.76 8.99 -19.25
C LEU A 30 12.25 7.77 -18.48
N THR A 31 13.22 7.05 -19.04
CA THR A 31 13.76 5.81 -18.46
C THR A 31 15.28 5.80 -18.30
N GLY A 32 15.97 6.82 -18.83
CA GLY A 32 17.43 6.92 -18.76
C GLY A 32 17.88 7.96 -17.75
N ASP A 33 18.97 7.67 -17.04
CA ASP A 33 19.53 8.52 -15.97
C ASP A 33 20.00 9.91 -16.46
N GLN A 34 20.22 10.05 -17.77
CA GLN A 34 20.58 11.31 -18.42
C GLN A 34 19.38 12.05 -19.03
N ALA A 35 18.20 11.41 -19.05
CA ALA A 35 16.98 12.01 -19.54
C ALA A 35 16.32 12.85 -18.45
N PHE A 36 15.85 14.04 -18.82
CA PHE A 36 15.17 14.93 -17.88
C PHE A 36 14.02 15.68 -18.58
N PRO A 37 12.95 16.00 -17.82
CA PRO A 37 11.84 16.77 -18.36
C PRO A 37 12.26 18.22 -18.57
N VAL A 38 11.79 18.82 -19.67
CA VAL A 38 12.01 20.24 -20.01
C VAL A 38 10.70 21.01 -19.93
N LEU A 39 9.60 20.41 -20.38
CA LEU A 39 8.25 20.96 -20.25
C LEU A 39 7.32 19.88 -19.71
N VAL A 40 6.71 20.16 -18.56
CA VAL A 40 5.69 19.31 -17.92
C VAL A 40 4.35 20.04 -18.00
N GLY A 41 3.33 19.37 -18.52
CA GLY A 41 1.98 19.89 -18.62
C GLY A 41 1.31 20.01 -17.24
N SER A 42 0.18 20.72 -17.19
CA SER A 42 -0.59 20.93 -15.95
C SER A 42 -1.12 19.63 -15.31
N LYS A 43 -1.18 18.52 -16.05
CA LYS A 43 -1.59 17.20 -15.54
C LYS A 43 -0.39 16.30 -15.22
N GLY A 44 0.83 16.84 -15.16
CA GLY A 44 2.04 16.10 -14.84
C GLY A 44 2.69 15.36 -16.01
N GLN A 45 2.11 15.39 -17.21
CA GLN A 45 2.67 14.72 -18.38
C GLN A 45 3.89 15.45 -18.95
N VAL A 46 4.93 14.71 -19.34
CA VAL A 46 6.12 15.30 -19.98
C VAL A 46 5.86 15.53 -21.46
N LEU A 47 5.93 16.79 -21.89
CA LEU A 47 5.65 17.23 -23.26
C LEU A 47 6.91 17.52 -24.08
N ILE A 48 7.98 17.92 -23.39
CA ILE A 48 9.31 18.10 -23.97
C ILE A 48 10.32 17.49 -22.99
N ALA A 49 11.23 16.70 -23.53
CA ALA A 49 12.31 16.09 -22.77
C ALA A 49 13.64 16.27 -23.49
N ALA A 50 14.72 16.26 -22.71
CA ALA A 50 16.06 16.29 -23.24
C ALA A 50 16.90 15.19 -22.60
N SER A 51 17.92 14.72 -23.31
CA SER A 51 18.82 13.69 -22.83
C SER A 51 20.18 13.76 -23.50
N GLN A 52 21.20 13.22 -22.84
CA GLN A 52 22.53 13.01 -23.41
C GLN A 52 22.70 11.54 -23.79
N TYR A 53 23.27 11.29 -24.96
CA TYR A 53 23.57 9.93 -25.43
C TYR A 53 24.92 9.90 -26.16
N GLY A 54 25.84 9.07 -25.65
CA GLY A 54 27.24 9.09 -26.08
C GLY A 54 27.86 10.47 -25.86
N LYS A 55 28.37 11.09 -26.92
CA LYS A 55 28.91 12.46 -26.89
C LYS A 55 27.91 13.53 -27.30
N GLY A 56 26.74 13.13 -27.81
CA GLY A 56 25.73 14.04 -28.35
C GLY A 56 24.53 14.20 -27.43
N GLN A 57 23.51 14.84 -27.99
CA GLN A 57 22.36 15.35 -27.25
C GLN A 57 21.07 15.18 -28.05
N MET A 58 19.97 14.96 -27.35
CA MET A 58 18.63 14.85 -27.94
C MET A 58 17.66 15.79 -27.24
N VAL A 59 16.80 16.44 -28.01
CA VAL A 59 15.59 17.10 -27.55
C VAL A 59 14.41 16.46 -28.28
N VAL A 60 13.45 15.98 -27.50
CA VAL A 60 12.27 15.26 -27.98
C VAL A 60 11.02 16.05 -27.63
N THR A 61 10.15 16.28 -28.60
CA THR A 61 8.84 16.92 -28.41
C THR A 61 7.71 15.92 -28.67
N ALA A 62 6.64 16.04 -27.88
CA ALA A 62 5.49 15.14 -27.91
C ALA A 62 4.57 15.26 -29.15
N HIS A 63 4.88 16.18 -30.08
CA HIS A 63 4.16 16.40 -31.34
C HIS A 63 5.05 17.21 -32.30
N GLU A 64 5.07 16.91 -33.59
CA GLU A 64 5.91 17.67 -34.55
C GLU A 64 5.51 19.14 -34.67
N SER A 65 4.21 19.45 -34.54
CA SER A 65 3.71 20.84 -34.50
C SER A 65 4.38 21.72 -33.45
N MET A 66 4.85 21.15 -32.33
CA MET A 66 5.63 21.91 -31.34
C MET A 66 6.97 22.41 -31.89
N LEU A 67 7.46 21.84 -32.99
CA LEU A 67 8.63 22.31 -33.72
C LEU A 67 8.27 23.31 -34.83
N MET A 68 7.02 23.38 -35.26
CA MET A 68 6.62 24.17 -36.44
C MET A 68 5.88 25.45 -36.11
N LEU A 69 5.32 25.56 -34.89
CA LEU A 69 4.50 26.70 -34.49
C LEU A 69 5.34 27.86 -33.93
N PRO A 70 5.05 29.13 -34.30
CA PRO A 70 5.84 30.29 -33.89
C PRO A 70 5.99 30.48 -32.37
N GLN A 71 4.99 30.10 -31.59
CA GLN A 71 5.02 30.19 -30.13
C GLN A 71 6.13 29.37 -29.45
N PHE A 72 6.62 28.31 -30.10
CA PHE A 72 7.73 27.49 -29.60
C PHE A 72 9.10 28.01 -30.02
N LEU A 73 9.16 29.04 -30.88
CA LEU A 73 10.42 29.57 -31.41
C LEU A 73 11.44 29.96 -30.33
N PRO A 74 11.08 30.60 -29.21
CA PRO A 74 12.05 30.91 -28.14
C PRO A 74 12.71 29.63 -27.59
N PHE A 75 11.91 28.58 -27.37
CA PHE A 75 12.40 27.29 -26.93
C PHE A 75 13.27 26.61 -27.99
N ILE A 76 12.82 26.60 -29.25
CA ILE A 76 13.57 25.99 -30.37
C ILE A 76 14.95 26.67 -30.53
N LYS A 77 15.05 27.99 -30.34
CA LYS A 77 16.35 28.71 -30.35
C LYS A 77 17.29 28.22 -29.25
N ASN A 78 16.78 28.00 -28.04
CA ASN A 78 17.57 27.47 -26.94
C ASN A 78 17.96 26.00 -27.19
N ALA A 79 17.02 25.18 -27.69
CA ALA A 79 17.26 23.79 -28.04
C ALA A 79 18.35 23.65 -29.11
N LEU A 80 18.27 24.41 -30.21
CA LEU A 80 19.28 24.42 -31.26
C LEU A 80 20.64 24.88 -30.76
N THR A 81 20.67 25.82 -29.82
CA THR A 81 21.92 26.29 -29.20
C THR A 81 22.54 25.21 -28.32
N TRP A 82 21.72 24.52 -27.53
CA TRP A 82 22.14 23.44 -26.65
C TRP A 82 22.66 22.25 -27.45
N LEU A 83 21.90 21.82 -28.46
CA LEU A 83 22.22 20.67 -29.32
C LEU A 83 23.48 20.83 -30.18
N ARG A 84 23.97 22.06 -30.41
CA ARG A 84 25.09 22.29 -31.33
C ARG A 84 26.42 21.90 -30.69
N PRO A 85 27.22 21.02 -31.33
CA PRO A 85 28.57 20.70 -30.86
C PRO A 85 29.54 21.89 -31.04
N SER A 86 29.25 22.82 -31.95
CA SER A 86 29.99 24.07 -32.12
C SER A 86 29.13 25.20 -32.68
N PRO A 87 29.53 26.48 -32.51
CA PRO A 87 28.79 27.63 -33.07
C PRO A 87 28.73 27.66 -34.61
N THR A 88 29.57 26.89 -35.30
CA THR A 88 29.60 26.79 -36.77
C THR A 88 28.95 25.52 -37.30
N ALA A 89 28.59 24.57 -36.43
CA ALA A 89 27.93 23.33 -36.79
C ALA A 89 26.67 23.56 -37.64
N LEU A 90 26.56 22.88 -38.78
CA LEU A 90 25.41 23.03 -39.69
C LEU A 90 24.15 22.42 -39.06
N ILE A 91 23.02 23.10 -39.26
CA ILE A 91 21.70 22.65 -38.81
C ILE A 91 20.93 22.20 -40.05
N GLY A 92 20.71 20.89 -40.19
CA GLY A 92 19.87 20.32 -41.24
C GLY A 92 18.44 20.16 -40.76
N VAL A 93 17.47 20.52 -41.60
CA VAL A 93 16.03 20.31 -41.34
C VAL A 93 15.47 19.41 -42.43
N HIS A 94 15.00 18.22 -42.04
CA HIS A 94 14.38 17.28 -42.95
C HIS A 94 13.07 17.85 -43.53
N ARG A 95 12.71 17.48 -44.77
CA ARG A 95 11.48 17.94 -45.46
C ARG A 95 10.18 17.76 -44.68
N SER A 96 10.12 16.78 -43.78
CA SER A 96 8.93 16.59 -42.93
C SER A 96 8.66 17.76 -42.00
N LEU A 97 9.67 18.60 -41.73
CA LEU A 97 9.58 19.82 -40.95
C LEU A 97 9.82 21.08 -41.81
N ASP A 98 9.32 21.13 -43.05
CA ASP A 98 9.47 22.30 -43.94
C ASP A 98 9.00 23.62 -43.28
N ALA A 99 7.92 23.58 -42.50
CA ALA A 99 7.44 24.73 -41.75
C ALA A 99 8.44 25.23 -40.69
N LEU A 100 9.15 24.32 -40.00
CA LEU A 100 10.26 24.70 -39.11
C LEU A 100 11.37 25.38 -39.90
N SER A 101 11.74 24.86 -41.08
CA SER A 101 12.79 25.46 -41.91
C SER A 101 12.46 26.91 -42.29
N LYS A 102 11.21 27.18 -42.70
CA LYS A 102 10.70 28.51 -43.02
C LYS A 102 10.65 29.42 -41.79
N LEU A 103 10.23 28.89 -40.64
CA LEU A 103 10.20 29.61 -39.37
C LEU A 103 11.61 30.02 -38.93
N LEU A 104 12.60 29.15 -39.06
CA LEU A 104 13.99 29.44 -38.71
C LEU A 104 14.62 30.46 -39.67
N LEU A 105 14.45 30.27 -40.99
CA LEU A 105 14.99 31.18 -42.01
C LEU A 105 14.40 32.60 -41.89
N SER A 106 13.08 32.71 -41.73
CA SER A 106 12.41 34.01 -41.52
C SER A 106 12.85 34.72 -40.24
N ASN A 107 13.42 33.98 -39.28
CA ASN A 107 13.96 34.50 -38.04
C ASN A 107 15.51 34.59 -38.03
N GLY A 108 16.15 34.55 -39.20
CA GLY A 108 17.58 34.77 -39.37
C GLY A 108 18.47 33.61 -38.92
N ILE A 109 17.91 32.43 -38.65
CA ILE A 109 18.67 31.23 -38.28
C ILE A 109 19.02 30.47 -39.55
N LYS A 110 20.32 30.31 -39.81
CA LYS A 110 20.82 29.57 -40.97
C LYS A 110 20.58 28.07 -40.77
N VAL A 111 19.86 27.47 -41.70
CA VAL A 111 19.60 26.03 -41.77
C VAL A 111 19.72 25.54 -43.21
N GLU A 112 19.97 24.25 -43.38
CA GLU A 112 19.86 23.54 -44.66
C GLU A 112 18.46 22.91 -44.76
N PRO A 113 17.54 23.46 -45.59
CA PRO A 113 16.21 22.90 -45.78
C PRO A 113 16.28 21.63 -46.65
N ASP A 114 15.35 20.71 -46.44
CA ASP A 114 15.31 19.40 -47.12
C ASP A 114 16.62 18.61 -46.98
N ALA A 115 17.27 18.73 -45.81
CA ALA A 115 18.52 18.05 -45.54
C ALA A 115 18.28 16.54 -45.32
N THR A 116 19.20 15.73 -45.83
CA THR A 116 19.36 14.31 -45.47
C THR A 116 20.48 14.17 -44.43
N LEU A 117 20.42 13.14 -43.59
CA LEU A 117 21.49 12.88 -42.62
C LEU A 117 22.82 12.63 -43.36
N GLY A 118 23.88 13.34 -42.96
CA GLY A 118 25.21 13.24 -43.56
C GLY A 118 26.30 13.86 -42.69
N ASP A 119 27.55 13.55 -43.01
CA ASP A 119 28.74 13.79 -42.17
C ASP A 119 29.03 15.27 -41.84
N SER A 120 28.46 16.21 -42.60
CA SER A 120 28.67 17.65 -42.41
C SER A 120 27.73 18.30 -41.39
N LEU A 121 26.65 17.62 -40.98
CA LEU A 121 25.67 18.16 -40.05
C LEU A 121 26.17 18.06 -38.62
N GLY A 122 25.89 19.08 -37.80
CA GLY A 122 26.07 18.98 -36.35
C GLY A 122 24.76 18.98 -35.57
N VAL A 123 23.66 19.44 -36.17
CA VAL A 123 22.30 19.24 -35.65
C VAL A 123 21.38 18.78 -36.77
N PHE A 124 20.55 17.79 -36.49
CA PHE A 124 19.53 17.31 -37.41
C PHE A 124 18.14 17.42 -36.80
N CYS A 125 17.21 18.04 -37.53
CA CYS A 125 15.82 18.22 -37.12
C CYS A 125 14.90 17.39 -38.00
N ARG A 126 14.07 16.52 -37.40
CA ARG A 126 13.12 15.68 -38.15
C ARG A 126 11.88 15.30 -37.35
N ASP A 127 10.86 14.81 -38.04
CA ASP A 127 9.75 14.10 -37.42
C ASP A 127 10.11 12.65 -37.05
N SER A 128 9.21 11.99 -36.33
CA SER A 128 9.41 10.66 -35.75
C SER A 128 8.70 9.51 -36.49
N TYR A 129 8.21 9.72 -37.72
CA TYR A 129 7.36 8.75 -38.42
C TYR A 129 8.06 7.80 -39.38
N GLN A 130 9.34 8.00 -39.67
CA GLN A 130 10.10 7.19 -40.60
C GLN A 130 11.26 6.51 -39.89
N ASN A 131 11.41 5.20 -40.07
CA ASN A 131 12.52 4.42 -39.49
C ASN A 131 13.74 4.34 -40.43
N VAL A 132 13.62 4.92 -41.62
CA VAL A 132 14.72 5.07 -42.57
C VAL A 132 15.85 5.81 -41.83
N GLN A 133 17.01 5.15 -41.74
CA GLN A 133 18.23 5.64 -41.08
C GLN A 133 18.17 5.71 -39.54
N ALA A 134 17.33 4.92 -38.87
CA ALA A 134 17.26 4.91 -37.41
C ALA A 134 18.63 4.60 -36.75
N ASP A 135 19.34 3.57 -37.22
CA ASP A 135 20.66 3.20 -36.69
C ASP A 135 21.71 4.29 -36.96
N GLU A 136 21.66 4.93 -38.13
CA GLU A 136 22.56 6.03 -38.50
C GLU A 136 22.31 7.27 -37.64
N LEU A 137 21.06 7.56 -37.27
CA LEU A 137 20.72 8.63 -36.32
C LEU A 137 21.24 8.36 -34.92
N VAL A 138 21.08 7.12 -34.45
CA VAL A 138 21.61 6.70 -33.14
C VAL A 138 23.13 6.89 -33.12
N GLU A 139 23.82 6.46 -34.17
CA GLU A 139 25.28 6.62 -34.27
C GLU A 139 25.70 8.09 -34.42
N PHE A 140 24.98 8.90 -35.20
CA PHE A 140 25.18 10.34 -35.33
C PHE A 140 25.15 11.05 -33.96
N VAL A 141 24.11 10.78 -33.14
CA VAL A 141 24.02 11.36 -31.80
C VAL A 141 25.14 10.82 -30.91
N LYS A 142 25.39 9.51 -30.93
CA LYS A 142 26.45 8.89 -30.13
C LYS A 142 27.83 9.51 -30.39
N GLN A 143 28.12 9.92 -31.62
CA GLN A 143 29.39 10.53 -32.01
C GLN A 143 29.52 12.03 -31.67
N GLY A 144 28.45 12.69 -31.24
CA GLY A 144 28.46 14.10 -30.86
C GLY A 144 27.44 14.99 -31.57
N GLY A 145 26.61 14.42 -32.45
CA GLY A 145 25.54 15.14 -33.12
C GLY A 145 24.39 15.52 -32.19
N GLY A 146 23.70 16.61 -32.52
CA GLY A 146 22.48 17.05 -31.86
C GLY A 146 21.22 16.61 -32.63
N LEU A 147 20.26 15.98 -31.96
CA LEU A 147 18.98 15.59 -32.57
C LEU A 147 17.82 16.39 -31.97
N LEU A 148 17.08 17.10 -32.82
CA LEU A 148 15.78 17.69 -32.47
C LEU A 148 14.69 16.90 -33.17
N ILE A 149 13.88 16.16 -32.41
CA ILE A 149 12.89 15.25 -32.98
C ILE A 149 11.51 15.45 -32.34
N GLY A 150 10.47 15.37 -33.15
CA GLY A 150 9.10 15.55 -32.70
C GLY A 150 8.13 14.58 -33.37
N GLY A 151 7.13 14.14 -32.62
CA GLY A 151 5.93 13.54 -33.18
C GLY A 151 5.09 12.80 -32.17
N GLN A 152 3.95 12.31 -32.64
CA GLN A 152 2.94 11.64 -31.85
C GLN A 152 2.85 10.14 -32.19
N ALA A 153 3.03 9.31 -31.18
CA ALA A 153 2.92 7.87 -31.38
C ALA A 153 1.46 7.36 -31.44
N TRP A 154 0.48 8.20 -31.07
CA TRP A 154 -0.94 7.81 -31.01
C TRP A 154 -1.55 7.54 -32.38
N HIS A 155 -1.20 8.32 -33.39
CA HIS A 155 -1.73 8.12 -34.74
C HIS A 155 -1.17 6.82 -35.33
N TRP A 156 0.13 6.59 -35.13
CA TRP A 156 0.81 5.37 -35.57
C TRP A 156 0.27 4.11 -34.86
N SER A 157 -0.05 4.18 -33.56
CA SER A 157 -0.59 3.05 -32.81
C SER A 157 -1.96 2.58 -33.28
N SER A 158 -2.78 3.50 -33.83
CA SER A 158 -4.09 3.17 -34.38
C SER A 158 -4.01 2.20 -35.58
N GLN A 159 -2.87 2.21 -36.29
CA GLN A 159 -2.65 1.40 -37.50
C GLN A 159 -1.78 0.17 -37.26
N HIS A 160 -0.98 0.15 -36.19
CA HIS A 160 0.08 -0.87 -35.98
C HIS A 160 -0.02 -1.62 -34.64
N GLY A 161 -1.03 -1.31 -33.81
CA GLY A 161 -1.22 -1.91 -32.49
C GLY A 161 -0.41 -1.21 -31.40
N LYS A 162 -0.95 -1.19 -30.19
CA LYS A 162 -0.47 -0.31 -29.12
C LYS A 162 0.75 -0.87 -28.35
N GLU A 163 0.86 -2.19 -28.25
CA GLU A 163 2.04 -2.89 -27.69
C GLU A 163 3.30 -2.66 -28.52
N ALA A 164 3.13 -2.36 -29.80
CA ALA A 164 4.23 -2.11 -30.73
C ALA A 164 4.85 -0.71 -30.55
N VAL A 165 4.22 0.23 -29.85
CA VAL A 165 4.67 1.63 -29.86
C VAL A 165 6.03 1.81 -29.19
N LEU A 166 6.23 1.29 -27.98
CA LEU A 166 7.51 1.48 -27.27
C LEU A 166 8.69 0.83 -28.01
N VAL A 167 8.43 -0.18 -28.84
CA VAL A 167 9.48 -1.03 -29.44
C VAL A 167 9.60 -0.84 -30.97
N ARG A 168 8.55 -0.38 -31.65
CA ARG A 168 8.45 -0.36 -33.12
C ARG A 168 8.00 0.98 -33.69
N PHE A 169 7.56 1.93 -32.86
CA PHE A 169 7.32 3.29 -33.34
C PHE A 169 8.65 3.87 -33.84
N PRO A 170 8.73 4.39 -35.08
CA PRO A 170 10.01 4.79 -35.67
C PRO A 170 10.81 5.79 -34.83
N GLY A 171 10.15 6.76 -34.20
CA GLY A 171 10.79 7.67 -33.25
C GLY A 171 11.46 6.96 -32.08
N ASN A 172 10.80 5.96 -31.51
CA ASN A 172 11.29 5.23 -30.35
C ASN A 172 12.49 4.34 -30.69
N LEU A 173 12.65 3.92 -31.95
CA LEU A 173 13.89 3.24 -32.39
C LEU A 173 15.13 4.14 -32.24
N VAL A 174 14.95 5.46 -32.24
CA VAL A 174 16.04 6.44 -32.14
C VAL A 174 16.13 7.05 -30.75
N THR A 175 15.01 7.46 -30.14
CA THR A 175 15.03 8.23 -28.89
C THR A 175 15.16 7.37 -27.64
N SER A 176 14.73 6.10 -27.68
CA SER A 176 14.73 5.21 -26.51
C SER A 176 16.15 4.88 -26.02
N VAL A 177 17.15 4.90 -26.91
CA VAL A 177 18.56 4.70 -26.54
C VAL A 177 19.07 5.78 -25.58
N ALA A 178 18.47 6.97 -25.65
CA ALA A 178 18.74 8.10 -24.76
C ALA A 178 17.76 8.14 -23.58
N GLY A 179 16.93 7.10 -23.39
CA GLY A 179 15.97 7.02 -22.30
C GLY A 179 14.76 7.93 -22.44
N VAL A 180 14.38 8.32 -23.67
CA VAL A 180 13.16 9.11 -23.95
C VAL A 180 12.29 8.37 -24.96
N SER A 181 11.04 8.06 -24.62
CA SER A 181 10.12 7.34 -25.52
C SER A 181 8.77 8.04 -25.66
N MET A 182 8.25 8.13 -26.88
CA MET A 182 6.92 8.65 -27.19
C MET A 182 5.87 7.55 -26.93
N ASN A 183 4.96 7.80 -25.99
CA ASN A 183 3.87 6.88 -25.63
C ASN A 183 2.63 7.15 -26.51
N SER A 184 1.74 6.17 -26.72
CA SER A 184 0.55 6.31 -27.61
C SER A 184 -0.79 6.03 -26.94
N LEU A 185 -0.77 5.43 -25.76
CA LEU A 185 -1.93 4.70 -25.25
C LEU A 185 -3.02 5.58 -24.62
N ILE A 186 -2.63 6.76 -24.11
CA ILE A 186 -3.47 7.55 -23.20
C ILE A 186 -4.24 8.67 -23.92
N GLN A 187 -3.59 9.43 -24.81
CA GLN A 187 -4.18 10.67 -25.35
C GLN A 187 -5.29 10.44 -26.40
N ASN A 188 -5.19 9.41 -27.26
CA ASN A 188 -6.28 9.06 -28.19
C ASN A 188 -7.52 8.56 -27.49
N ALA A 189 -7.30 7.76 -26.44
CA ALA A 189 -8.37 7.23 -25.64
C ALA A 189 -9.08 8.38 -24.91
N TYR A 190 -8.32 9.34 -24.36
CA TYR A 190 -8.86 10.56 -23.78
C TYR A 190 -9.71 11.39 -24.75
N ASN A 191 -9.21 11.65 -25.97
CA ASN A 191 -9.97 12.43 -26.97
C ASN A 191 -11.21 11.71 -27.49
N SER A 192 -11.17 10.39 -27.62
CA SER A 192 -12.35 9.60 -28.02
C SER A 192 -13.40 9.63 -26.92
N LEU A 193 -13.00 9.52 -25.67
CA LEU A 193 -13.88 9.52 -24.50
C LEU A 193 -14.54 10.89 -24.26
N LEU A 194 -13.86 11.99 -24.57
CA LEU A 194 -14.37 13.36 -24.38
C LEU A 194 -14.79 14.07 -25.67
N LEU A 195 -14.94 13.34 -26.78
CA LEU A 195 -15.32 13.91 -28.06
C LEU A 195 -16.63 14.70 -27.96
N GLY A 196 -16.58 16.00 -28.26
CA GLY A 196 -17.74 16.89 -28.19
C GLY A 196 -18.20 17.28 -26.78
N ILE A 197 -17.43 16.94 -25.74
CA ILE A 197 -17.76 17.21 -24.33
C ILE A 197 -16.81 18.27 -23.79
N GLN A 198 -17.33 19.48 -23.49
CA GLN A 198 -16.54 20.57 -22.90
C GLN A 198 -16.51 20.52 -21.38
N SER A 199 -17.59 20.03 -20.77
CA SER A 199 -17.75 19.90 -19.31
C SER A 199 -18.73 18.77 -19.01
N ILE A 200 -18.53 18.10 -17.88
CA ILE A 200 -19.44 17.06 -17.37
C ILE A 200 -20.04 17.57 -16.06
N ASP A 201 -21.37 17.61 -15.98
CA ASP A 201 -22.09 17.96 -14.76
C ASP A 201 -22.13 16.77 -13.79
N VAL A 202 -21.33 16.87 -12.74
CA VAL A 202 -21.21 15.85 -11.69
C VAL A 202 -22.11 16.15 -10.47
N THR A 203 -23.08 17.05 -10.60
CA THR A 203 -24.04 17.33 -9.52
C THR A 203 -25.12 16.25 -9.44
N GLY A 204 -25.47 15.84 -8.23
CA GLY A 204 -26.53 14.86 -8.00
C GLY A 204 -26.47 14.28 -6.60
N ASP A 205 -27.48 13.48 -6.26
CA ASP A 205 -27.58 12.80 -4.97
C ASP A 205 -26.78 11.49 -4.97
N PHE A 206 -25.45 11.62 -5.06
CA PHE A 206 -24.50 10.52 -4.97
C PHE A 206 -23.14 11.03 -4.49
N ASN A 207 -22.36 10.18 -3.81
CA ASN A 207 -21.04 10.55 -3.29
C ASN A 207 -19.94 9.75 -3.98
N PRO A 208 -19.30 10.28 -5.04
CA PRO A 208 -18.30 9.55 -5.80
C PRO A 208 -17.01 9.35 -4.98
N CYS A 209 -16.42 8.16 -5.06
CA CYS A 209 -15.11 7.90 -4.46
C CYS A 209 -13.95 8.51 -5.28
N GLU A 210 -12.72 8.46 -4.76
CA GLU A 210 -11.52 8.76 -5.55
C GLU A 210 -10.99 7.49 -6.21
N LEU A 211 -10.75 7.54 -7.52
CA LEU A 211 -10.13 6.44 -8.25
C LEU A 211 -8.60 6.54 -8.22
N LEU A 212 -7.94 5.55 -7.63
CA LEU A 212 -6.47 5.45 -7.67
C LEU A 212 -6.00 4.67 -8.92
N LEU A 213 -5.05 5.25 -9.66
CA LEU A 213 -4.52 4.69 -10.89
C LEU A 213 -3.14 4.08 -10.63
N THR A 214 -3.01 2.76 -10.82
CA THR A 214 -1.75 2.05 -10.56
C THR A 214 -1.25 1.22 -11.75
N GLY A 215 -1.94 1.26 -12.89
CA GLY A 215 -1.57 0.51 -14.09
C GLY A 215 -0.91 1.41 -15.13
N ASP A 216 0.14 0.92 -15.79
CA ASP A 216 0.97 1.66 -16.77
C ASP A 216 0.18 2.22 -17.97
N GLN A 217 -1.04 1.72 -18.19
CA GLN A 217 -1.96 2.11 -19.26
C GLN A 217 -3.27 2.71 -18.76
N ALA A 218 -3.37 2.95 -17.44
CA ALA A 218 -4.51 3.58 -16.81
C ALA A 218 -4.30 5.11 -16.74
N PHE A 219 -5.33 5.88 -17.02
CA PHE A 219 -5.26 7.34 -17.05
C PHE A 219 -6.55 7.98 -16.57
N PRO A 220 -6.47 9.20 -15.99
CA PRO A 220 -7.64 9.92 -15.54
C PRO A 220 -8.38 10.52 -16.74
N VAL A 221 -9.70 10.36 -16.77
CA VAL A 221 -10.59 10.93 -17.79
C VAL A 221 -11.27 12.20 -17.26
N LEU A 222 -11.81 12.14 -16.04
CA LEU A 222 -12.42 13.26 -15.34
C LEU A 222 -11.80 13.43 -13.96
N VAL A 223 -11.32 14.64 -13.67
CA VAL A 223 -10.72 15.03 -12.38
C VAL A 223 -11.59 16.14 -11.78
N GLY A 224 -12.02 15.96 -10.54
CA GLY A 224 -12.80 16.94 -9.80
C GLY A 224 -11.97 18.16 -9.39
N LEU A 225 -12.64 19.23 -8.94
CA LEU A 225 -11.99 20.51 -8.58
C LEU A 225 -10.95 20.39 -7.46
N ASN A 226 -11.03 19.34 -6.64
CA ASN A 226 -10.11 19.07 -5.54
C ASN A 226 -8.95 18.12 -5.93
N GLY A 227 -8.80 17.80 -7.22
CA GLY A 227 -7.76 16.91 -7.73
C GLY A 227 -8.10 15.41 -7.74
N GLN A 228 -9.27 15.02 -7.20
CA GLN A 228 -9.74 13.63 -7.15
C GLN A 228 -10.12 13.09 -8.53
N VAL A 229 -9.73 11.86 -8.87
CA VAL A 229 -10.11 11.22 -10.14
C VAL A 229 -11.51 10.60 -10.02
N LEU A 230 -12.45 11.07 -10.84
CA LEU A 230 -13.86 10.66 -10.82
C LEU A 230 -14.22 9.67 -11.94
N ILE A 231 -13.47 9.70 -13.04
CA ILE A 231 -13.59 8.75 -14.14
C ILE A 231 -12.19 8.40 -14.60
N ALA A 232 -11.94 7.11 -14.78
CA ALA A 232 -10.68 6.57 -15.28
C ALA A 232 -10.92 5.65 -16.46
N ALA A 233 -9.91 5.51 -17.31
CA ALA A 233 -9.91 4.53 -18.38
C ALA A 233 -8.56 3.82 -18.45
N ALA A 234 -8.57 2.60 -18.95
CA ALA A 234 -7.38 1.79 -19.10
C ALA A 234 -7.48 0.88 -20.31
N GLN A 235 -6.33 0.52 -20.86
CA GLN A 235 -6.21 -0.61 -21.77
C GLN A 235 -5.60 -1.82 -21.08
N TYR A 236 -6.15 -2.99 -21.35
CA TYR A 236 -5.68 -4.23 -20.75
C TYR A 236 -5.75 -5.39 -21.76
N GLY A 237 -4.59 -5.95 -22.10
CA GLY A 237 -4.46 -6.88 -23.23
C GLY A 237 -4.98 -6.25 -24.53
N LYS A 238 -5.84 -6.98 -25.25
CA LYS A 238 -6.48 -6.48 -26.48
C LYS A 238 -7.72 -5.60 -26.22
N GLY A 239 -8.26 -5.61 -25.00
CA GLY A 239 -9.50 -4.92 -24.64
C GLY A 239 -9.30 -3.62 -23.88
N ARG A 240 -10.41 -3.04 -23.41
CA ARG A 240 -10.47 -1.67 -22.88
C ARG A 240 -11.41 -1.59 -21.68
N MET A 241 -11.15 -0.67 -20.77
CA MET A 241 -11.93 -0.48 -19.55
C MET A 241 -12.19 1.00 -19.28
N VAL A 242 -13.40 1.32 -18.82
CA VAL A 242 -13.77 2.62 -18.26
C VAL A 242 -14.40 2.39 -16.89
N VAL A 243 -13.99 3.16 -15.89
CA VAL A 243 -14.46 3.07 -14.51
C VAL A 243 -14.94 4.45 -14.04
N THR A 244 -16.16 4.53 -13.48
CA THR A 244 -16.68 5.74 -12.82
C THR A 244 -16.71 5.55 -11.31
N ALA A 245 -16.40 6.63 -10.58
CA ALA A 245 -16.32 6.68 -9.13
C ALA A 245 -17.64 6.42 -8.38
N HIS A 246 -18.77 6.42 -9.10
CA HIS A 246 -20.07 5.99 -8.61
C HIS A 246 -20.85 5.32 -9.76
N GLU A 247 -21.67 4.32 -9.48
CA GLU A 247 -22.56 3.66 -10.44
C GLU A 247 -23.67 4.57 -10.94
N THR A 248 -24.11 5.51 -10.11
CA THR A 248 -25.10 6.54 -10.50
C THR A 248 -24.57 7.42 -11.64
N MET A 249 -23.24 7.63 -11.74
CA MET A 249 -22.65 8.42 -12.82
C MET A 249 -22.83 7.78 -14.20
N ILE A 250 -23.04 6.47 -14.30
CA ILE A 250 -23.35 5.82 -15.58
C ILE A 250 -24.86 5.60 -15.76
N GLN A 251 -25.71 6.13 -14.87
CA GLN A 251 -27.16 5.91 -14.91
C GLN A 251 -27.96 7.21 -15.07
N LEU A 252 -27.35 8.38 -14.87
CA LEU A 252 -28.01 9.67 -15.02
C LEU A 252 -27.92 10.24 -16.44
N PRO A 253 -28.99 10.88 -16.96
CA PRO A 253 -29.02 11.44 -18.32
C PRO A 253 -27.90 12.43 -18.64
N GLN A 254 -27.43 13.20 -17.65
CA GLN A 254 -26.35 14.18 -17.82
C GLN A 254 -25.00 13.56 -18.23
N PHE A 255 -24.78 12.27 -17.95
CA PHE A 255 -23.57 11.56 -18.36
C PHE A 255 -23.74 10.85 -19.72
N LEU A 256 -24.93 10.86 -20.33
CA LEU A 256 -25.21 10.17 -21.59
C LEU A 256 -24.23 10.51 -22.73
N PRO A 257 -23.79 11.76 -22.95
CA PRO A 257 -22.79 12.06 -23.97
C PRO A 257 -21.48 11.31 -23.73
N PHE A 258 -21.02 11.27 -22.47
CA PHE A 258 -19.82 10.54 -22.08
C PHE A 258 -20.00 9.03 -22.23
N ILE A 259 -21.14 8.49 -21.79
CA ILE A 259 -21.45 7.06 -21.89
C ILE A 259 -21.44 6.60 -23.36
N LYS A 260 -21.99 7.40 -24.29
CA LYS A 260 -21.93 7.11 -25.73
C LYS A 260 -20.49 6.97 -26.21
N ASN A 261 -19.66 7.96 -25.92
CA ASN A 261 -18.24 7.94 -26.27
C ASN A 261 -17.50 6.77 -25.64
N ALA A 262 -17.82 6.43 -24.37
CA ALA A 262 -17.26 5.30 -23.67
C ALA A 262 -17.64 3.97 -24.33
N LEU A 263 -18.92 3.76 -24.67
CA LEU A 263 -19.38 2.53 -25.33
C LEU A 263 -18.75 2.35 -26.71
N ASP A 264 -18.67 3.43 -27.51
CA ASP A 264 -18.00 3.40 -28.81
C ASP A 264 -16.50 3.12 -28.69
N TRP A 265 -15.86 3.70 -27.67
CA TRP A 265 -14.45 3.43 -27.40
C TRP A 265 -14.21 2.01 -26.87
N LEU A 266 -15.15 1.44 -26.12
CA LEU A 266 -15.04 0.09 -25.56
C LEU A 266 -15.33 -1.01 -26.59
N ARG A 267 -16.14 -0.74 -27.61
CA ARG A 267 -16.55 -1.74 -28.62
C ARG A 267 -15.36 -2.27 -29.44
N PRO A 268 -15.17 -3.60 -29.55
CA PRO A 268 -14.17 -4.18 -30.44
C PRO A 268 -14.55 -4.08 -31.93
N SER A 269 -15.85 -3.94 -32.23
CA SER A 269 -16.36 -3.70 -33.59
C SER A 269 -17.71 -2.95 -33.53
N PRO A 270 -18.16 -2.31 -34.62
CA PRO A 270 -19.46 -1.62 -34.65
C PRO A 270 -20.66 -2.55 -34.40
N MET A 271 -20.53 -3.85 -34.72
CA MET A 271 -21.58 -4.86 -34.55
C MET A 271 -21.50 -5.57 -33.19
N ALA A 272 -20.54 -5.19 -32.34
CA ALA A 272 -20.36 -5.79 -31.03
C ALA A 272 -21.58 -5.52 -30.13
N LEU A 273 -22.16 -6.61 -29.61
CA LEU A 273 -23.26 -6.54 -28.65
C LEU A 273 -22.82 -5.86 -27.36
N ILE A 274 -23.63 -4.91 -26.88
CA ILE A 274 -23.49 -4.29 -25.57
C ILE A 274 -24.43 -5.02 -24.62
N GLY A 275 -23.88 -5.74 -23.65
CA GLY A 275 -24.65 -6.31 -22.55
C GLY A 275 -24.65 -5.37 -21.35
N VAL A 276 -25.82 -5.13 -20.76
CA VAL A 276 -25.95 -4.39 -19.51
C VAL A 276 -26.45 -5.35 -18.44
N HIS A 277 -25.65 -5.55 -17.40
CA HIS A 277 -26.02 -6.37 -16.26
C HIS A 277 -27.22 -5.74 -15.53
N ARG A 278 -28.12 -6.57 -14.97
CA ARG A 278 -29.31 -6.14 -14.21
C ARG A 278 -29.06 -5.16 -13.06
N SER A 279 -27.82 -5.07 -12.57
CA SER A 279 -27.48 -4.07 -11.55
C SER A 279 -27.48 -2.63 -12.08
N LEU A 280 -27.52 -2.45 -13.40
CA LEU A 280 -27.56 -1.16 -14.08
C LEU A 280 -28.82 -1.02 -14.96
N ASP A 281 -29.98 -1.47 -14.46
CA ASP A 281 -31.25 -1.39 -15.20
C ASP A 281 -31.60 0.04 -15.66
N ALA A 282 -31.25 1.05 -14.86
CA ALA A 282 -31.45 2.46 -15.24
C ALA A 282 -30.57 2.87 -16.44
N LEU A 283 -29.33 2.37 -16.53
CA LEU A 283 -28.48 2.57 -17.71
C LEU A 283 -29.10 1.90 -18.94
N SER A 284 -29.62 0.67 -18.80
CA SER A 284 -30.29 -0.03 -19.90
C SER A 284 -31.47 0.79 -20.46
N ASN A 285 -32.34 1.29 -19.59
CA ASN A 285 -33.46 2.15 -19.96
C ASN A 285 -33.00 3.47 -20.61
N LEU A 286 -31.94 4.08 -20.07
CA LEU A 286 -31.37 5.32 -20.62
C LEU A 286 -30.81 5.10 -22.04
N LEU A 287 -30.11 3.99 -22.27
CA LEU A 287 -29.55 3.65 -23.58
C LEU A 287 -30.63 3.33 -24.61
N LEU A 288 -31.61 2.49 -24.24
CA LEU A 288 -32.74 2.13 -25.12
C LEU A 288 -33.58 3.35 -25.52
N SER A 289 -33.94 4.20 -24.55
CA SER A 289 -34.67 5.45 -24.82
C SER A 289 -33.88 6.46 -25.67
N SER A 290 -32.56 6.31 -25.72
CA SER A 290 -31.65 7.11 -26.54
C SER A 290 -31.32 6.49 -27.90
N GLY A 291 -31.98 5.38 -28.27
CA GLY A 291 -31.79 4.69 -29.55
C GLY A 291 -30.54 3.83 -29.65
N ILE A 292 -29.93 3.44 -28.53
CA ILE A 292 -28.75 2.56 -28.49
C ILE A 292 -29.23 1.14 -28.18
N GLU A 293 -28.98 0.22 -29.10
CA GLU A 293 -29.28 -1.20 -28.89
C GLU A 293 -28.38 -1.81 -27.83
N VAL A 294 -29.00 -2.40 -26.81
CA VAL A 294 -28.35 -3.12 -25.71
C VAL A 294 -29.11 -4.39 -25.39
N HIS A 295 -28.40 -5.37 -24.84
CA HIS A 295 -28.99 -6.57 -24.25
C HIS A 295 -29.18 -6.34 -22.74
N PRO A 296 -30.40 -6.09 -22.25
CA PRO A 296 -30.66 -5.97 -20.81
C PRO A 296 -30.47 -7.32 -20.11
N ASP A 297 -30.20 -7.27 -18.80
CA ASP A 297 -29.96 -8.45 -17.96
C ASP A 297 -28.93 -9.43 -18.55
N ALA A 298 -27.91 -8.88 -19.22
CA ALA A 298 -26.88 -9.69 -19.87
C ALA A 298 -25.94 -10.32 -18.84
N THR A 299 -25.41 -11.48 -19.19
CA THR A 299 -24.40 -12.21 -18.40
C THR A 299 -23.12 -12.38 -19.20
N LEU A 300 -21.99 -12.61 -18.53
CA LEU A 300 -20.69 -12.72 -19.21
C LEU A 300 -20.58 -13.92 -20.18
N GLY A 301 -21.51 -14.89 -20.09
CA GLY A 301 -21.60 -16.04 -20.98
C GLY A 301 -22.21 -15.73 -22.36
N ASP A 302 -22.80 -14.54 -22.53
CA ASP A 302 -23.33 -14.09 -23.81
C ASP A 302 -22.18 -13.69 -24.74
N SER A 303 -22.36 -13.78 -26.07
CA SER A 303 -21.34 -13.35 -27.06
C SER A 303 -21.25 -11.82 -27.15
N LEU A 304 -20.86 -11.17 -26.04
CA LEU A 304 -20.79 -9.73 -25.88
C LEU A 304 -19.44 -9.18 -26.35
N GLY A 305 -19.46 -7.98 -26.92
CA GLY A 305 -18.23 -7.22 -27.15
C GLY A 305 -18.04 -6.07 -26.15
N VAL A 306 -19.10 -5.61 -25.47
CA VAL A 306 -19.01 -4.72 -24.32
C VAL A 306 -19.91 -5.22 -23.20
N PHE A 307 -19.41 -5.19 -21.96
CA PHE A 307 -20.19 -5.51 -20.78
C PHE A 307 -20.21 -4.33 -19.81
N CYS A 308 -21.40 -3.89 -19.42
CA CYS A 308 -21.61 -2.82 -18.45
C CYS A 308 -22.12 -3.43 -17.14
N ARG A 309 -21.43 -3.17 -16.03
CA ARG A 309 -21.83 -3.68 -14.71
C ARG A 309 -21.41 -2.76 -13.58
N ASP A 310 -21.97 -2.99 -12.39
CA ASP A 310 -21.40 -2.45 -11.17
C ASP A 310 -20.20 -3.27 -10.67
N ALA A 311 -19.43 -2.68 -9.77
CA ALA A 311 -18.21 -3.26 -9.20
C ALA A 311 -18.43 -4.28 -8.06
N TYR A 312 -19.67 -4.72 -7.79
CA TYR A 312 -20.03 -5.38 -6.52
C TYR A 312 -19.67 -6.87 -6.44
N ASP A 313 -19.63 -7.59 -7.57
CA ASP A 313 -19.47 -9.04 -7.57
C ASP A 313 -18.12 -9.48 -8.15
N SER A 314 -17.26 -9.98 -7.24
CA SER A 314 -15.91 -10.48 -7.54
C SER A 314 -15.90 -11.93 -8.02
N ALA A 315 -17.02 -12.66 -7.99
CA ALA A 315 -17.06 -14.08 -8.39
C ALA A 315 -16.70 -14.28 -9.86
N GLN A 316 -16.93 -13.25 -10.69
CA GLN A 316 -16.59 -13.23 -12.11
C GLN A 316 -15.35 -12.37 -12.42
N ALA A 317 -14.54 -12.01 -11.42
CA ALA A 317 -13.39 -11.14 -11.63
C ALA A 317 -12.39 -11.73 -12.63
N ASP A 318 -12.06 -13.03 -12.49
CA ASP A 318 -11.16 -13.72 -13.43
C ASP A 318 -11.78 -13.82 -14.83
N ASP A 319 -13.09 -14.04 -14.93
CA ASP A 319 -13.79 -14.12 -16.21
C ASP A 319 -13.84 -12.74 -16.90
N LEU A 320 -14.06 -11.66 -16.15
CA LEU A 320 -13.99 -10.28 -16.62
C LEU A 320 -12.58 -9.93 -17.12
N VAL A 321 -11.55 -10.37 -16.40
CA VAL A 321 -10.15 -10.22 -16.80
C VAL A 321 -9.91 -10.92 -18.12
N GLN A 322 -10.35 -12.17 -18.27
CA GLN A 322 -10.23 -12.89 -19.55
C GLN A 322 -11.04 -12.24 -20.67
N PHE A 323 -12.25 -11.77 -20.37
CA PHE A 323 -13.13 -11.08 -21.31
C PHE A 323 -12.44 -9.83 -21.90
N VAL A 324 -11.87 -8.98 -21.04
CA VAL A 324 -11.13 -7.80 -21.48
C VAL A 324 -9.83 -8.20 -22.21
N GLN A 325 -9.04 -9.15 -21.69
CA GLN A 325 -7.79 -9.58 -22.34
C GLN A 325 -7.99 -10.06 -23.78
N ARG A 326 -9.12 -10.72 -24.07
CA ARG A 326 -9.46 -11.26 -25.39
C ARG A 326 -9.89 -10.20 -26.40
N GLY A 327 -10.11 -8.95 -25.98
CA GLY A 327 -10.43 -7.84 -26.88
C GLY A 327 -11.70 -7.08 -26.53
N SER A 328 -12.49 -7.54 -25.56
CA SER A 328 -13.78 -6.93 -25.23
C SER A 328 -13.65 -5.69 -24.34
N GLY A 329 -14.71 -4.88 -24.32
CA GLY A 329 -14.79 -3.66 -23.54
C GLY A 329 -15.57 -3.83 -22.23
N LEU A 330 -15.14 -3.15 -21.17
CA LEU A 330 -15.79 -3.21 -19.86
C LEU A 330 -16.05 -1.80 -19.31
N LEU A 331 -17.32 -1.49 -19.04
CA LEU A 331 -17.74 -0.24 -18.38
C LEU A 331 -18.19 -0.57 -16.96
N ILE A 332 -17.53 0.01 -15.97
CA ILE A 332 -17.81 -0.24 -14.55
C ILE A 332 -18.27 1.03 -13.86
N GLY A 333 -19.40 0.93 -13.16
CA GLY A 333 -19.82 1.90 -12.16
C GLY A 333 -19.47 1.40 -10.76
N VAL A 334 -18.72 2.17 -9.98
CA VAL A 334 -18.43 1.78 -8.58
C VAL A 334 -19.71 1.92 -7.75
N ARG A 335 -20.31 0.80 -7.35
CA ARG A 335 -21.51 0.81 -6.51
C ARG A 335 -21.18 0.91 -5.04
N LEU A 336 -21.54 2.04 -4.43
CA LEU A 336 -21.50 2.24 -2.98
C LEU A 336 -22.92 2.15 -2.41
N GLU A 337 -23.58 1.00 -2.56
CA GLU A 337 -24.87 0.81 -1.90
C GLU A 337 -24.72 0.35 -0.44
N TYR A 338 -25.48 1.03 0.43
CA TYR A 338 -25.86 0.56 1.75
C TYR A 338 -26.43 -0.86 1.61
N ILE A 339 -25.67 -1.88 2.02
CA ILE A 339 -26.08 -3.28 1.85
C ILE A 339 -27.30 -3.58 2.74
N SER A 340 -28.49 -3.50 2.16
CA SER A 340 -29.66 -4.30 2.55
C SER A 340 -29.54 -5.67 1.85
N LEU A 341 -29.25 -6.72 2.63
CA LEU A 341 -29.01 -8.10 2.18
C LEU A 341 -30.20 -8.75 1.45
N PRO A 342 -29.92 -9.67 0.49
CA PRO A 342 -30.35 -11.05 0.72
C PRO A 342 -29.30 -12.15 0.42
N ARG A 343 -29.20 -13.06 1.41
CA ARG A 343 -28.85 -14.50 1.47
C ARG A 343 -27.63 -15.11 0.73
N ARG A 344 -26.66 -15.51 1.59
CA ARG A 344 -25.82 -16.75 1.63
C ARG A 344 -25.07 -17.09 0.32
N GLU A 345 -23.74 -17.05 0.23
CA GLU A 345 -22.77 -17.75 1.09
C GLU A 345 -21.35 -17.13 1.03
N LYS A 346 -20.65 -17.16 2.18
CA LYS A 346 -19.18 -17.16 2.38
C LYS A 346 -18.33 -15.94 1.96
N MET A 347 -18.46 -14.83 2.70
CA MET A 347 -17.34 -13.95 3.09
C MET A 347 -17.51 -13.58 4.58
N GLY A 348 -16.65 -14.12 5.45
CA GLY A 348 -16.99 -14.35 6.87
C GLY A 348 -16.44 -13.39 7.94
N SER A 349 -15.57 -12.42 7.66
CA SER A 349 -14.95 -11.59 8.72
C SER A 349 -15.44 -10.14 8.75
N PHE A 350 -15.31 -9.36 7.67
CA PHE A 350 -15.66 -7.93 7.69
C PHE A 350 -17.17 -7.63 7.71
N VAL A 351 -17.99 -8.46 7.06
CA VAL A 351 -19.47 -8.37 7.11
C VAL A 351 -20.01 -8.75 8.50
N SER A 352 -19.29 -9.60 9.23
CA SER A 352 -19.57 -9.97 10.62
C SER A 352 -19.44 -8.76 11.54
N LEU A 353 -18.31 -8.05 11.47
CA LEU A 353 -17.97 -6.92 12.36
C LEU A 353 -18.92 -5.72 12.16
N LYS A 354 -19.27 -5.37 10.91
CA LYS A 354 -20.29 -4.33 10.61
C LYS A 354 -21.67 -4.70 11.19
N LYS A 355 -22.09 -5.96 11.02
CA LYS A 355 -23.35 -6.46 11.59
C LYS A 355 -23.34 -6.47 13.12
N TYR A 356 -22.22 -6.79 13.76
CA TYR A 356 -22.10 -6.83 15.22
C TYR A 356 -22.03 -5.44 15.85
N GLY A 357 -21.34 -4.49 15.22
CA GLY A 357 -21.39 -3.08 15.62
C GLY A 357 -22.82 -2.53 15.61
N MET A 358 -23.59 -2.82 14.55
CA MET A 358 -25.01 -2.45 14.48
C MET A 358 -25.90 -3.18 15.50
N ILE A 359 -25.53 -4.39 15.94
CA ILE A 359 -26.30 -5.12 16.98
C ILE A 359 -26.02 -4.51 18.36
N LEU A 360 -24.77 -4.19 18.68
CA LEU A 360 -24.38 -3.58 19.95
C LEU A 360 -24.91 -2.14 20.08
N ALA A 361 -24.89 -1.40 18.98
CA ALA A 361 -25.36 -0.03 18.82
C ALA A 361 -26.67 0.01 17.99
N SER A 362 -27.64 -0.85 18.33
CA SER A 362 -28.97 -0.95 17.69
C SER A 362 -29.52 0.41 17.25
N PRO A 363 -30.28 0.51 16.13
CA PRO A 363 -30.90 1.77 15.65
C PRO A 363 -31.75 2.51 16.69
N SER A 364 -32.15 1.83 17.77
CA SER A 364 -32.84 2.42 18.92
C SER A 364 -31.95 3.27 19.84
N ILE A 365 -30.61 3.17 19.75
CA ILE A 365 -29.66 3.94 20.56
C ILE A 365 -28.97 4.96 19.65
N GLN A 366 -29.48 6.19 19.63
CA GLN A 366 -28.94 7.27 18.80
C GLN A 366 -27.72 7.97 19.43
N SER A 367 -27.59 7.89 20.75
CA SER A 367 -26.49 8.48 21.51
C SER A 367 -26.28 7.73 22.82
N ILE A 368 -25.03 7.68 23.28
CA ILE A 368 -24.67 7.15 24.60
C ILE A 368 -24.20 8.31 25.47
N ASN A 369 -24.83 8.45 26.64
CA ASN A 369 -24.49 9.47 27.61
C ASN A 369 -23.39 8.97 28.57
N VAL A 370 -22.15 9.39 28.30
CA VAL A 370 -20.94 9.11 29.10
C VAL A 370 -20.67 10.26 30.08
N THR A 371 -21.72 10.91 30.58
CA THR A 371 -21.60 11.89 31.69
C THR A 371 -21.91 11.23 33.02
N GLY A 372 -21.23 11.68 34.07
CA GLY A 372 -21.37 11.16 35.43
C GLY A 372 -20.17 11.50 36.29
N ASP A 373 -20.18 11.06 37.54
CA ASP A 373 -19.04 11.21 38.46
C ASP A 373 -18.02 10.08 38.23
N PHE A 374 -17.50 9.99 37.01
CA PHE A 374 -16.54 8.99 36.56
C PHE A 374 -15.76 9.48 35.33
N ASN A 375 -14.50 9.09 35.20
CA ASN A 375 -13.64 9.49 34.07
C ASN A 375 -13.14 8.24 33.31
N PRO A 376 -13.59 8.00 32.07
CA PRO A 376 -13.16 6.83 31.31
C PRO A 376 -11.68 6.90 30.94
N CYS A 377 -11.07 5.79 30.52
CA CYS A 377 -9.80 5.80 29.80
C CYS A 377 -10.01 5.69 28.28
N GLU A 378 -8.98 5.94 27.47
CA GLU A 378 -9.00 5.54 26.06
C GLU A 378 -8.75 4.04 25.93
N LEU A 379 -9.49 3.38 25.04
CA LEU A 379 -9.23 2.01 24.62
C LEU A 379 -8.42 1.98 23.32
N LEU A 380 -7.41 1.11 23.28
CA LEU A 380 -6.59 0.86 22.12
C LEU A 380 -6.97 -0.49 21.48
N LEU A 381 -7.10 -0.51 20.16
CA LEU A 381 -7.47 -1.70 19.40
C LEU A 381 -6.33 -2.13 18.49
N THR A 382 -5.89 -3.37 18.63
CA THR A 382 -4.83 -3.99 17.84
C THR A 382 -5.27 -5.33 17.22
N GLY A 383 -6.39 -5.89 17.67
CA GLY A 383 -6.90 -7.19 17.24
C GLY A 383 -7.64 -7.12 15.90
N ASP A 384 -7.44 -8.12 15.06
CA ASP A 384 -8.10 -8.23 13.74
C ASP A 384 -9.61 -8.50 13.83
N GLN A 385 -10.06 -9.05 14.95
CA GLN A 385 -11.47 -9.23 15.29
C GLN A 385 -11.97 -8.20 16.31
N ALA A 386 -11.14 -7.21 16.68
CA ALA A 386 -11.53 -6.11 17.56
C ALA A 386 -12.06 -4.93 16.74
N PHE A 387 -13.06 -4.25 17.29
CA PHE A 387 -13.75 -3.17 16.59
C PHE A 387 -14.33 -2.13 17.58
N PRO A 388 -14.25 -0.83 17.27
CA PRO A 388 -14.87 0.20 18.10
C PRO A 388 -16.40 0.10 18.09
N VAL A 389 -17.01 0.38 19.23
CA VAL A 389 -18.47 0.45 19.44
C VAL A 389 -18.93 1.86 19.79
N LEU A 390 -18.12 2.60 20.56
CA LEU A 390 -18.34 4.01 20.86
C LEU A 390 -17.04 4.78 20.70
N VAL A 391 -17.08 5.85 19.92
CA VAL A 391 -15.94 6.73 19.65
C VAL A 391 -16.32 8.16 20.07
N GLY A 392 -15.44 8.79 20.84
CA GLY A 392 -15.57 10.17 21.29
C GLY A 392 -15.38 11.18 20.16
N SER A 393 -15.65 12.45 20.43
CA SER A 393 -15.52 13.56 19.48
C SER A 393 -14.10 13.76 18.95
N ASN A 394 -13.08 13.36 19.70
CA ASN A 394 -11.68 13.46 19.30
C ASN A 394 -11.12 12.17 18.66
N GLY A 395 -11.97 11.17 18.40
CA GLY A 395 -11.57 9.87 17.85
C GLY A 395 -11.19 8.80 18.89
N GLN A 396 -11.27 9.10 20.19
CA GLN A 396 -10.97 8.14 21.25
C GLN A 396 -12.01 7.01 21.34
N VAL A 397 -11.57 5.76 21.39
CA VAL A 397 -12.47 4.63 21.61
C VAL A 397 -12.81 4.51 23.08
N LEU A 398 -14.10 4.54 23.42
CA LEU A 398 -14.61 4.46 24.80
C LEU A 398 -15.35 3.13 25.08
N ILE A 399 -15.80 2.45 24.02
CA ILE A 399 -16.34 1.09 24.10
C ILE A 399 -15.83 0.33 22.88
N ALA A 400 -15.37 -0.90 23.10
CA ALA A 400 -14.91 -1.80 22.05
C ALA A 400 -15.50 -3.19 22.22
N ALA A 401 -15.50 -3.96 21.14
CA ALA A 401 -15.87 -5.36 21.16
C ALA A 401 -14.90 -6.19 20.32
N ALA A 402 -14.77 -7.47 20.65
CA ALA A 402 -13.88 -8.37 19.94
C ALA A 402 -14.38 -9.82 19.95
N GLN A 403 -13.96 -10.60 18.94
CA GLN A 403 -14.08 -12.06 18.99
C GLN A 403 -12.75 -12.70 19.35
N TYR A 404 -12.77 -13.71 20.21
CA TYR A 404 -11.57 -14.46 20.57
C TYR A 404 -11.89 -15.94 20.75
N GLY A 405 -11.18 -16.79 20.00
CA GLY A 405 -11.51 -18.22 19.90
C GLY A 405 -12.93 -18.42 19.37
N LYS A 406 -13.78 -19.09 20.14
CA LYS A 406 -15.22 -19.27 19.84
C LYS A 406 -16.12 -18.24 20.53
N GLY A 407 -15.58 -17.42 21.42
CA GLY A 407 -16.33 -16.50 22.26
C GLY A 407 -16.19 -15.04 21.83
N ARG A 408 -16.72 -14.16 22.68
CA ARG A 408 -16.89 -12.72 22.40
C ARG A 408 -16.59 -11.89 23.63
N MET A 409 -16.12 -10.67 23.43
CA MET A 409 -15.80 -9.72 24.50
C MET A 409 -16.38 -8.35 24.18
N VAL A 410 -16.93 -7.67 25.18
CA VAL A 410 -17.26 -6.24 25.15
C VAL A 410 -16.50 -5.57 26.27
N VAL A 411 -15.79 -4.49 25.94
CA VAL A 411 -14.89 -3.76 26.83
C VAL A 411 -15.35 -2.31 26.93
N THR A 412 -15.61 -1.82 28.15
CA THR A 412 -15.94 -0.40 28.40
C THR A 412 -14.80 0.31 29.12
N ALA A 413 -14.54 1.55 28.73
CA ALA A 413 -13.47 2.40 29.27
C ALA A 413 -13.60 2.79 30.76
N HIS A 414 -14.65 2.35 31.43
CA HIS A 414 -14.87 2.46 32.87
C HIS A 414 -15.88 1.39 33.30
N GLU A 415 -15.76 0.85 34.51
CA GLU A 415 -16.76 -0.06 35.11
C GLU A 415 -18.10 0.62 35.39
N ALA A 416 -18.17 1.95 35.57
CA ALA A 416 -19.41 2.68 35.75
C ALA A 416 -20.30 2.61 34.50
N MET A 417 -19.70 2.51 33.31
CA MET A 417 -20.40 2.39 32.03
C MET A 417 -21.15 1.07 31.85
N ILE A 418 -20.89 0.08 32.71
CA ILE A 418 -21.64 -1.17 32.77
C ILE A 418 -22.50 -1.29 34.03
N GLN A 419 -22.67 -0.22 34.81
CA GLN A 419 -23.44 -0.24 36.07
C GLN A 419 -24.51 0.84 36.15
N LEU A 420 -24.35 1.95 35.43
CA LEU A 420 -25.30 3.07 35.50
C LEU A 420 -26.55 2.86 34.64
N PRO A 421 -27.75 3.25 35.11
CA PRO A 421 -29.01 3.05 34.39
C PRO A 421 -29.04 3.62 32.96
N GLN A 422 -28.34 4.71 32.71
CA GLN A 422 -28.25 5.34 31.39
C GLN A 422 -27.61 4.44 30.32
N PHE A 423 -26.80 3.45 30.71
CA PHE A 423 -26.20 2.48 29.79
C PHE A 423 -27.04 1.21 29.64
N LEU A 424 -28.14 1.06 30.38
CA LEU A 424 -28.98 -0.15 30.35
C LEU A 424 -29.40 -0.57 28.93
N PRO A 425 -29.81 0.32 28.01
CA PRO A 425 -30.11 -0.08 26.63
C PRO A 425 -28.91 -0.72 25.92
N PHE A 426 -27.72 -0.16 26.09
CA PHE A 426 -26.48 -0.70 25.52
C PHE A 426 -26.10 -2.03 26.18
N ILE A 427 -26.19 -2.11 27.51
CA ILE A 427 -25.88 -3.33 28.28
C ILE A 427 -26.77 -4.50 27.82
N LYS A 428 -28.07 -4.26 27.57
CA LYS A 428 -28.98 -5.29 27.03
C LYS A 428 -28.49 -5.84 25.69
N ASN A 429 -28.13 -4.96 24.76
CA ASN A 429 -27.59 -5.35 23.46
C ASN A 429 -26.25 -6.10 23.60
N ALA A 430 -25.39 -5.64 24.52
CA ALA A 430 -24.11 -6.28 24.80
C ALA A 430 -24.31 -7.72 25.32
N LEU A 431 -25.22 -7.92 26.28
CA LEU A 431 -25.52 -9.25 26.83
C LEU A 431 -26.11 -10.19 25.77
N ASP A 432 -27.05 -9.71 24.95
CA ASP A 432 -27.61 -10.50 23.86
C ASP A 432 -26.56 -10.86 22.80
N TRP A 433 -25.65 -9.93 22.51
CA TRP A 433 -24.54 -10.20 21.60
C TRP A 433 -23.50 -11.15 22.21
N LEU A 434 -23.28 -11.12 23.52
CA LEU A 434 -22.31 -11.99 24.18
C LEU A 434 -22.82 -13.43 24.32
N ARG A 435 -24.13 -13.61 24.52
CA ARG A 435 -24.77 -14.92 24.79
C ARG A 435 -24.52 -15.96 23.67
N PRO A 436 -23.90 -17.11 23.97
CA PRO A 436 -23.72 -18.19 23.00
C PRO A 436 -25.05 -18.88 22.63
N SER A 437 -26.06 -18.80 23.49
CA SER A 437 -27.42 -19.25 23.22
C SER A 437 -28.45 -18.42 24.01
N PRO A 438 -29.73 -18.39 23.62
CA PRO A 438 -30.75 -17.62 24.34
C PRO A 438 -30.95 -18.03 25.81
N MET A 439 -30.63 -19.28 26.15
CA MET A 439 -30.74 -19.83 27.52
C MET A 439 -29.41 -19.77 28.30
N ALA A 440 -28.37 -19.16 27.73
CA ALA A 440 -27.10 -19.00 28.40
C ALA A 440 -27.24 -18.17 29.68
N LEU A 441 -26.82 -18.73 30.81
CA LEU A 441 -26.80 -18.06 32.09
C LEU A 441 -25.82 -16.88 32.05
N ILE A 442 -26.23 -15.76 32.65
CA ILE A 442 -25.41 -14.56 32.84
C ILE A 442 -24.94 -14.56 34.30
N GLY A 443 -23.64 -14.66 34.52
CA GLY A 443 -23.04 -14.45 35.83
C GLY A 443 -22.52 -13.03 35.96
N VAL A 444 -22.74 -12.41 37.12
CA VAL A 444 -22.21 -11.09 37.45
C VAL A 444 -21.32 -11.24 38.67
N HIS A 445 -20.06 -10.86 38.54
CA HIS A 445 -19.11 -10.86 39.66
C HIS A 445 -19.51 -9.81 40.71
N ARG A 446 -19.20 -10.06 42.00
CA ARG A 446 -19.50 -9.13 43.12
C ARG A 446 -18.98 -7.70 42.94
N SER A 447 -17.93 -7.50 42.14
CA SER A 447 -17.44 -6.15 41.85
C SER A 447 -18.42 -5.29 41.05
N LEU A 448 -19.45 -5.91 40.46
CA LEU A 448 -20.52 -5.24 39.70
C LEU A 448 -21.90 -5.48 40.33
N ASP A 449 -22.02 -5.47 41.66
CA ASP A 449 -23.31 -5.64 42.36
C ASP A 449 -24.40 -4.66 41.88
N ALA A 450 -24.03 -3.43 41.52
CA ALA A 450 -24.97 -2.47 40.96
C ALA A 450 -25.52 -2.90 39.58
N LEU A 451 -24.69 -3.53 38.73
CA LEU A 451 -25.14 -4.13 37.47
C LEU A 451 -26.13 -5.27 37.74
N SER A 452 -25.85 -6.13 38.72
CA SER A 452 -26.73 -7.23 39.09
C SER A 452 -28.12 -6.72 39.49
N ASN A 453 -28.19 -5.71 40.36
CA ASN A 453 -29.43 -5.07 40.77
C ASN A 453 -30.17 -4.39 39.60
N LEU A 454 -29.42 -3.72 38.71
CA LEU A 454 -29.97 -3.06 37.53
C LEU A 454 -30.59 -4.07 36.55
N LEU A 455 -29.94 -5.22 36.32
CA LEU A 455 -30.45 -6.27 35.45
C LEU A 455 -31.67 -6.98 36.04
N LEU A 456 -31.65 -7.32 37.33
CA LEU A 456 -32.77 -7.94 38.03
C LEU A 456 -34.01 -7.04 38.04
N SER A 457 -33.84 -5.76 38.38
CA SER A 457 -34.94 -4.77 38.35
C SER A 457 -35.49 -4.52 36.94
N SER A 458 -34.69 -4.85 35.91
CA SER A 458 -35.07 -4.76 34.49
C SER A 458 -35.64 -6.05 33.92
N GLY A 459 -35.85 -7.09 34.75
CA GLY A 459 -36.41 -8.38 34.36
C GLY A 459 -35.43 -9.32 33.66
N ILE A 460 -34.12 -9.12 33.81
CA ILE A 460 -33.08 -9.99 33.25
C ILE A 460 -32.54 -10.89 34.36
N GLU A 461 -32.69 -12.20 34.18
CA GLU A 461 -32.15 -13.20 35.11
C GLU A 461 -30.62 -13.22 35.05
N VAL A 462 -29.99 -13.09 36.21
CA VAL A 462 -28.54 -13.16 36.42
C VAL A 462 -28.23 -13.99 37.66
N HIS A 463 -27.06 -14.61 37.68
CA HIS A 463 -26.49 -15.22 38.88
C HIS A 463 -25.57 -14.19 39.56
N PRO A 464 -25.97 -13.58 40.68
CA PRO A 464 -25.11 -12.65 41.42
C PRO A 464 -23.92 -13.40 42.05
N ASP A 465 -22.83 -12.68 42.30
CA ASP A 465 -21.59 -13.19 42.90
C ASP A 465 -21.06 -14.47 42.22
N ALA A 466 -21.21 -14.53 40.89
CA ALA A 466 -20.79 -15.69 40.11
C ALA A 466 -19.27 -15.72 39.92
N THR A 467 -18.74 -16.91 39.61
CA THR A 467 -17.34 -17.11 39.24
C THR A 467 -17.20 -17.70 37.84
N PRO A 468 -16.05 -17.54 37.15
CA PRO A 468 -15.86 -18.02 35.77
C PRO A 468 -16.00 -19.54 35.59
N GLY A 469 -15.99 -20.32 36.67
CA GLY A 469 -16.12 -21.79 36.67
C GLY A 469 -17.56 -22.31 36.68
N ASP A 470 -18.56 -21.43 36.82
CA ASP A 470 -19.98 -21.80 36.79
C ASP A 470 -20.43 -22.16 35.36
N SER A 471 -21.59 -22.80 35.20
CA SER A 471 -22.17 -23.19 33.89
C SER A 471 -22.71 -21.98 33.10
N LEU A 472 -21.91 -20.92 33.00
CA LEU A 472 -22.28 -19.63 32.44
C LEU A 472 -22.03 -19.59 30.95
N GLY A 473 -22.86 -18.83 30.23
CA GLY A 473 -22.54 -18.44 28.86
C GLY A 473 -22.08 -16.99 28.73
N VAL A 474 -22.39 -16.13 29.72
CA VAL A 474 -21.85 -14.76 29.80
C VAL A 474 -21.35 -14.48 31.22
N PHE A 475 -20.21 -13.81 31.33
CA PHE A 475 -19.63 -13.36 32.59
C PHE A 475 -19.39 -11.85 32.56
N CYS A 476 -19.77 -11.13 33.61
CA CYS A 476 -19.59 -9.69 33.74
C CYS A 476 -18.69 -9.37 34.94
N ARG A 477 -17.63 -8.57 34.75
CA ARG A 477 -16.67 -8.21 35.81
C ARG A 477 -15.96 -6.86 35.52
N ASP A 478 -15.36 -6.24 36.53
CA ASP A 478 -14.43 -5.11 36.40
C ASP A 478 -12.99 -5.51 35.99
N ALA A 479 -12.19 -4.54 35.56
CA ALA A 479 -10.88 -4.80 34.95
C ALA A 479 -9.69 -4.83 35.93
N TYR A 480 -9.92 -4.95 37.25
CA TYR A 480 -8.91 -4.65 38.27
C TYR A 480 -8.29 -5.88 38.97
N ASP A 481 -8.72 -7.10 38.62
CA ASP A 481 -8.24 -8.33 39.25
C ASP A 481 -7.70 -9.31 38.20
N SER A 482 -6.44 -9.72 38.38
CA SER A 482 -5.73 -10.64 37.48
C SER A 482 -5.72 -12.10 37.96
N THR A 483 -6.24 -12.38 39.16
CA THR A 483 -6.17 -13.73 39.78
C THR A 483 -6.80 -14.83 38.91
N GLN A 484 -7.80 -14.47 38.10
CA GLN A 484 -8.52 -15.39 37.21
C GLN A 484 -8.32 -15.04 35.73
N ALA A 485 -7.24 -14.34 35.37
CA ALA A 485 -7.04 -13.88 34.00
C ALA A 485 -7.00 -15.04 32.99
N ASP A 486 -6.25 -16.10 33.29
CA ASP A 486 -6.16 -17.28 32.43
C ASP A 486 -7.51 -18.02 32.31
N ASP A 487 -8.26 -18.12 33.39
CA ASP A 487 -9.58 -18.75 33.39
C ASP A 487 -10.58 -17.96 32.52
N LEU A 488 -10.53 -16.62 32.59
CA LEU A 488 -11.35 -15.74 31.76
C LEU A 488 -10.96 -15.83 30.27
N VAL A 489 -9.67 -15.86 29.98
CA VAL A 489 -9.17 -16.05 28.61
C VAL A 489 -9.64 -17.40 28.05
N GLN A 490 -9.54 -18.47 28.83
CA GLN A 490 -10.02 -19.80 28.42
C GLN A 490 -11.55 -19.86 28.28
N PHE A 491 -12.29 -19.22 29.18
CA PHE A 491 -13.75 -19.12 29.13
C PHE A 491 -14.20 -18.50 27.80
N VAL A 492 -13.64 -17.35 27.43
CA VAL A 492 -13.92 -16.70 26.14
C VAL A 492 -13.47 -17.60 24.98
N GLN A 493 -12.24 -18.13 25.04
CA GLN A 493 -11.71 -18.98 23.96
C GLN A 493 -12.62 -20.18 23.63
N ARG A 494 -13.27 -20.76 24.64
CA ARG A 494 -14.17 -21.92 24.51
C ARG A 494 -15.58 -21.58 24.02
N GLY A 495 -15.97 -20.31 24.00
CA GLY A 495 -17.30 -19.87 23.53
C GLY A 495 -18.05 -18.94 24.47
N GLY A 496 -17.49 -18.61 25.63
CA GLY A 496 -18.09 -17.69 26.59
C GLY A 496 -18.12 -16.25 26.10
N GLY A 497 -19.05 -15.47 26.62
CA GLY A 497 -19.13 -14.03 26.42
C GLY A 497 -18.62 -13.26 27.64
N LEU A 498 -17.65 -12.34 27.47
CA LEU A 498 -17.16 -11.48 28.56
C LEU A 498 -17.65 -10.03 28.38
N LEU A 499 -18.28 -9.47 29.40
CA LEU A 499 -18.49 -8.02 29.53
C LEU A 499 -17.54 -7.50 30.62
N ILE A 500 -16.60 -6.64 30.25
CA ILE A 500 -15.58 -6.14 31.18
C ILE A 500 -15.42 -4.63 31.10
N GLY A 501 -15.26 -3.96 32.23
CA GLY A 501 -15.11 -2.51 32.29
C GLY A 501 -14.10 -2.05 33.34
N GLY A 502 -13.40 -0.96 33.05
CA GLY A 502 -12.47 -0.33 34.01
C GLY A 502 -11.66 0.79 33.39
N GLN A 503 -10.89 1.50 34.21
CA GLN A 503 -9.97 2.56 33.78
C GLN A 503 -8.54 2.27 34.22
N ALA A 504 -7.61 2.34 33.27
CA ALA A 504 -6.20 2.12 33.56
C ALA A 504 -5.42 3.41 33.88
N TRP A 505 -5.94 4.61 33.59
CA TRP A 505 -5.26 5.87 33.93
C TRP A 505 -5.05 6.01 35.44
N HIS A 506 -6.04 5.66 36.27
CA HIS A 506 -5.90 5.76 37.73
C HIS A 506 -4.89 4.73 38.26
N TRP A 507 -4.95 3.51 37.73
CA TRP A 507 -4.00 2.44 38.04
C TRP A 507 -2.55 2.85 37.67
N SER A 508 -2.38 3.61 36.59
CA SER A 508 -1.07 4.09 36.11
C SER A 508 -0.36 5.04 37.08
N TYR A 509 -1.09 5.74 37.97
CA TYR A 509 -0.46 6.60 38.98
C TYR A 509 0.34 5.82 40.01
N GLN A 510 -0.04 4.57 40.29
CA GLN A 510 0.60 3.73 41.30
C GLN A 510 1.61 2.75 40.69
N HIS A 511 1.50 2.44 39.40
CA HIS A 511 2.25 1.37 38.73
C HIS A 511 3.04 1.83 37.50
N GLY A 512 3.01 3.13 37.19
CA GLY A 512 3.63 3.71 36.01
C GLY A 512 2.76 3.58 34.76
N LYS A 513 2.85 4.57 33.87
CA LYS A 513 2.13 4.57 32.58
C LYS A 513 2.63 3.47 31.64
N GLU A 514 3.92 3.15 31.73
CA GLU A 514 4.63 2.17 30.92
C GLU A 514 4.13 0.74 31.18
N GLY A 515 3.76 0.43 32.43
CA GLY A 515 3.25 -0.88 32.82
C GLY A 515 1.80 -1.14 32.39
N VAL A 516 1.03 -0.13 31.98
CA VAL A 516 -0.42 -0.29 31.76
C VAL A 516 -0.74 -1.34 30.72
N LEU A 517 -0.12 -1.30 29.53
CA LEU A 517 -0.48 -2.22 28.44
C LEU A 517 -0.11 -3.69 28.75
N VAL A 518 0.87 -3.92 29.62
CA VAL A 518 1.44 -5.24 29.90
C VAL A 518 1.06 -5.81 31.27
N GLN A 519 0.73 -4.98 32.25
CA GLN A 519 0.53 -5.37 33.65
C GLN A 519 -0.85 -4.98 34.20
N PHE A 520 -1.60 -4.09 33.53
CA PHE A 520 -2.96 -3.78 33.98
C PHE A 520 -3.80 -5.06 33.92
N PRO A 521 -4.49 -5.47 35.01
CA PRO A 521 -5.19 -6.74 35.07
C PRO A 521 -6.18 -6.98 33.92
N GLY A 522 -6.92 -5.94 33.53
CA GLY A 522 -7.82 -5.98 32.38
C GLY A 522 -7.09 -6.34 31.08
N ASN A 523 -5.89 -5.81 30.86
CA ASN A 523 -5.10 -6.06 29.65
C ASN A 523 -4.54 -7.48 29.57
N LEU A 524 -4.35 -8.16 30.71
CA LEU A 524 -4.01 -9.58 30.74
C LEU A 524 -5.17 -10.46 30.21
N VAL A 525 -6.41 -9.96 30.27
CA VAL A 525 -7.61 -10.66 29.82
C VAL A 525 -8.02 -10.21 28.42
N THR A 526 -8.16 -8.91 28.17
CA THR A 526 -8.69 -8.35 26.91
C THR A 526 -7.62 -8.23 25.82
N GLY A 527 -6.35 -8.18 26.19
CA GLY A 527 -5.23 -8.05 25.25
C GLY A 527 -5.12 -9.23 24.29
N VAL A 528 -5.55 -10.43 24.68
CA VAL A 528 -5.59 -11.62 23.80
C VAL A 528 -6.52 -11.44 22.60
N ALA A 529 -7.54 -10.58 22.74
CA ALA A 529 -8.47 -10.21 21.69
C ALA A 529 -8.06 -8.88 21.01
N GLY A 530 -6.92 -8.31 21.40
CA GLY A 530 -6.39 -7.06 20.88
C GLY A 530 -7.20 -5.83 21.29
N VAL A 531 -7.75 -5.82 22.51
CA VAL A 531 -8.39 -4.65 23.12
C VAL A 531 -7.66 -4.30 24.41
N TYR A 532 -7.16 -3.06 24.51
CA TYR A 532 -6.32 -2.62 25.63
C TYR A 532 -6.88 -1.36 26.30
N PHE A 533 -6.88 -1.32 27.62
CA PHE A 533 -7.03 -0.12 28.42
C PHE A 533 -5.72 0.68 28.42
N THR A 534 -5.80 2.00 28.24
CA THR A 534 -4.62 2.88 28.21
C THR A 534 -4.51 3.76 29.45
N ALA A 535 -3.33 4.34 29.67
CA ALA A 535 -3.08 5.30 30.75
C ALA A 535 -3.71 6.68 30.49
N LYS A 536 -4.35 6.88 29.34
CA LYS A 536 -4.88 8.18 28.90
C LYS A 536 -6.34 8.30 29.30
N GLU A 537 -6.71 9.44 29.87
CA GLU A 537 -8.11 9.77 30.15
C GLU A 537 -8.90 9.89 28.83
N GLY A 538 -10.11 9.35 28.85
CA GLY A 538 -11.08 9.41 27.77
C GLY A 538 -12.04 10.58 27.95
N GLU A 539 -12.70 10.97 26.86
CA GLU A 539 -13.69 12.04 26.91
C GLU A 539 -14.96 11.65 27.70
N SER A 540 -15.49 12.62 28.44
CA SER A 540 -16.83 12.58 29.02
C SER A 540 -17.78 13.46 28.22
N GLY A 541 -18.95 12.94 27.86
CA GLY A 541 -19.89 13.65 27.01
C GLY A 541 -21.06 12.81 26.55
N ILE A 542 -21.96 13.42 25.80
CA ILE A 542 -23.02 12.71 25.08
C ILE A 542 -22.51 12.48 23.67
N PHE A 543 -22.14 11.25 23.37
CA PHE A 543 -21.63 10.90 22.07
C PHE A 543 -22.77 10.32 21.25
N SER A 544 -22.96 10.87 20.05
CA SER A 544 -23.81 10.22 19.07
C SER A 544 -23.26 8.82 18.83
N VAL A 545 -24.14 7.84 18.65
CA VAL A 545 -23.79 6.55 18.10
C VAL A 545 -24.01 6.72 16.61
N PRO A 546 -22.97 6.95 15.80
CA PRO A 546 -23.18 7.14 14.38
C PRO A 546 -23.85 5.88 13.82
N GLU A 547 -24.95 6.06 13.10
CA GLU A 547 -25.60 5.00 12.31
C GLU A 547 -24.60 4.34 11.33
N LYS A 548 -23.46 5.02 11.13
CA LYS A 548 -22.38 4.76 10.17
C LYS A 548 -20.98 4.99 10.78
N ILE A 549 -20.69 4.47 11.99
CA ILE A 549 -19.32 4.51 12.59
C ILE A 549 -18.25 4.09 11.57
N TRP A 550 -18.62 3.19 10.66
CA TRP A 550 -17.77 2.61 9.63
C TRP A 550 -17.66 3.39 8.31
N ASN A 551 -18.25 4.58 8.21
CA ASN A 551 -18.17 5.45 7.02
C ASN A 551 -17.54 6.82 7.33
N ASP A 552 -17.10 7.07 8.56
CA ASP A 552 -16.27 8.21 8.89
C ASP A 552 -14.80 7.86 8.61
N PRO A 553 -14.13 8.47 7.61
CA PRO A 553 -12.75 8.15 7.25
C PRO A 553 -11.78 8.27 8.43
N SER A 554 -12.08 9.12 9.41
CA SER A 554 -11.26 9.32 10.61
C SER A 554 -11.36 8.14 11.61
N ILE A 555 -12.52 7.49 11.68
CA ILE A 555 -12.75 6.31 12.53
C ILE A 555 -12.36 5.02 11.79
N THR A 556 -12.57 4.98 10.47
CA THR A 556 -12.19 3.84 9.64
C THR A 556 -10.66 3.68 9.56
N GLN A 557 -9.89 4.77 9.72
CA GLN A 557 -8.43 4.76 9.83
C GLN A 557 -7.89 3.85 10.94
N PHE A 558 -8.60 3.72 12.06
CA PHE A 558 -8.19 2.83 13.16
C PHE A 558 -8.51 1.35 12.88
N SER A 559 -9.56 1.08 12.09
CA SER A 559 -9.95 -0.28 11.67
C SER A 559 -9.23 -0.80 10.42
N HIS A 560 -8.64 0.09 9.60
CA HIS A 560 -7.93 -0.28 8.38
C HIS A 560 -6.50 -0.80 8.62
N LEU A 561 -5.96 -0.65 9.83
CA LEU A 561 -4.64 -1.18 10.20
C LEU A 561 -4.63 -2.70 10.42
N SER A 562 -5.80 -3.35 10.56
CA SER A 562 -5.91 -4.81 10.69
C SER A 562 -6.11 -5.53 9.35
N ALA A 563 -6.34 -4.80 8.26
CA ALA A 563 -6.69 -5.34 6.96
C ALA A 563 -5.47 -5.76 6.13
N LYS A 564 -4.58 -6.62 6.67
CA LYS A 564 -3.63 -7.42 5.86
C LYS A 564 -2.94 -8.54 6.66
N PHE A 565 -3.69 -9.39 7.36
CA PHE A 565 -3.12 -10.65 7.85
C PHE A 565 -4.00 -11.84 7.43
N PRO A 566 -3.46 -12.81 6.66
CA PRO A 566 -4.17 -14.05 6.42
C PRO A 566 -4.27 -14.80 7.75
N LYS A 567 -5.43 -15.42 7.99
CA LYS A 567 -5.67 -16.33 9.11
C LYS A 567 -4.43 -17.17 9.40
N GLN A 568 -3.97 -17.22 10.65
CA GLN A 568 -2.93 -18.16 11.09
C GLN A 568 -3.36 -19.58 10.73
N ASN A 569 -2.79 -20.09 9.63
CA ASN A 569 -2.85 -21.49 9.29
C ASN A 569 -1.96 -22.23 10.30
N LYS A 570 -2.45 -23.31 10.90
CA LYS A 570 -1.67 -24.22 11.76
C LYS A 570 -0.29 -24.58 11.20
N THR A 571 -0.12 -24.56 9.87
CA THR A 571 1.14 -24.81 9.17
C THR A 571 2.20 -23.71 9.34
N LYS A 572 1.79 -22.43 9.44
CA LYS A 572 2.71 -21.29 9.67
C LYS A 572 3.24 -21.28 11.10
N GLU A 573 2.40 -21.61 12.07
CA GLU A 573 2.79 -21.68 13.48
C GLU A 573 3.85 -22.76 13.71
N VAL A 574 3.71 -23.93 13.07
CA VAL A 574 4.70 -25.01 13.14
C VAL A 574 6.03 -24.59 12.49
N ALA A 575 6.00 -23.89 11.35
CA ALA A 575 7.22 -23.39 10.69
C ALA A 575 7.93 -22.32 11.53
N MET A 576 7.20 -21.36 12.12
CA MET A 576 7.79 -20.32 12.96
C MET A 576 8.40 -20.89 14.25
N HIS A 577 7.77 -21.91 14.87
CA HIS A 577 8.37 -22.62 16.00
C HIS A 577 9.64 -23.38 15.60
N HIS A 578 9.69 -23.95 14.40
CA HIS A 578 10.89 -24.61 13.89
C HIS A 578 12.03 -23.60 13.68
N ASP A 579 11.75 -22.45 13.07
CA ASP A 579 12.72 -21.37 12.87
C ASP A 579 13.25 -20.82 14.21
N TYR A 580 12.34 -20.55 15.16
CA TYR A 580 12.70 -20.12 16.52
C TYR A 580 13.62 -21.11 17.23
N ASN A 581 13.26 -22.40 17.20
CA ASN A 581 14.07 -23.45 17.82
C ASN A 581 15.44 -23.62 17.15
N SER A 582 15.52 -23.41 15.84
CA SER A 582 16.78 -23.48 15.08
C SER A 582 17.70 -22.31 15.45
N LEU A 583 17.16 -21.10 15.52
CA LEU A 583 17.90 -19.88 15.87
C LEU A 583 18.43 -19.91 17.31
N LEU A 584 17.69 -20.54 18.23
CA LEU A 584 18.01 -20.57 19.66
C LEU A 584 18.53 -21.93 20.15
N GLN A 585 18.87 -22.82 19.23
CA GLN A 585 19.34 -24.16 19.56
C GLN A 585 20.56 -24.11 20.48
N GLY A 586 20.43 -24.71 21.67
CA GLY A 586 21.50 -24.78 22.66
C GLY A 586 21.78 -23.49 23.43
N ILE A 587 20.93 -22.46 23.29
CA ILE A 587 21.09 -21.16 23.94
C ILE A 587 20.01 -20.99 25.01
N GLN A 588 20.40 -20.94 26.28
CA GLN A 588 19.49 -20.75 27.41
C GLN A 588 19.37 -19.29 27.83
N SER A 589 20.44 -18.52 27.65
CA SER A 589 20.48 -17.09 27.91
C SER A 589 21.44 -16.41 26.95
N ILE A 590 21.24 -15.11 26.75
CA ILE A 590 22.12 -14.27 25.96
C ILE A 590 22.62 -13.14 26.87
N ASP A 591 23.94 -13.00 26.93
CA ASP A 591 24.63 -11.97 27.70
C ASP A 591 24.77 -10.68 26.87
N VAL A 592 23.88 -9.72 27.13
CA VAL A 592 23.87 -8.37 26.54
C VAL A 592 24.61 -7.38 27.44
N THR A 593 25.59 -7.82 28.22
CA THR A 593 26.46 -6.93 28.97
C THR A 593 27.69 -6.54 28.16
N GLY A 594 28.18 -5.32 28.38
CA GLY A 594 29.36 -4.78 27.71
C GLY A 594 29.34 -3.25 27.70
N ASP A 595 30.34 -2.66 27.06
CA ASP A 595 30.41 -1.20 26.85
C ASP A 595 29.63 -0.78 25.60
N PHE A 596 28.32 -1.07 25.60
CA PHE A 596 27.37 -0.63 24.59
C PHE A 596 25.97 -0.54 25.20
N ASN A 597 25.09 0.21 24.56
CA ASN A 597 23.68 0.28 24.94
C ASN A 597 22.83 -0.08 23.72
N PRO A 598 22.09 -1.21 23.72
CA PRO A 598 21.20 -1.53 22.63
C PRO A 598 20.09 -0.48 22.50
N CYS A 599 19.43 -0.43 21.35
CA CYS A 599 18.11 0.19 21.27
C CYS A 599 17.01 -0.86 21.51
N GLU A 600 15.77 -0.43 21.53
CA GLU A 600 14.65 -1.35 21.42
C GLU A 600 14.31 -1.63 19.95
N LEU A 601 13.84 -2.83 19.66
CA LEU A 601 13.25 -3.19 18.38
C LEU A 601 11.72 -3.21 18.47
N LEU A 602 11.06 -2.61 17.50
CA LEU A 602 9.61 -2.65 17.32
C LEU A 602 9.27 -3.67 16.23
N LEU A 603 8.36 -4.60 16.54
CA LEU A 603 7.87 -5.62 15.61
C LEU A 603 6.44 -5.30 15.18
N THR A 604 6.18 -5.37 13.88
CA THR A 604 4.89 -5.08 13.27
C THR A 604 4.48 -6.18 12.30
N GLY A 605 3.22 -6.61 12.40
CA GLY A 605 2.64 -7.65 11.55
C GLY A 605 2.94 -9.10 11.97
N ASP A 606 2.64 -10.06 11.08
CA ASP A 606 2.63 -11.50 11.36
C ASP A 606 3.91 -12.25 10.94
N GLN A 607 4.86 -11.57 10.30
CA GLN A 607 6.12 -12.14 9.80
C GLN A 607 7.29 -12.04 10.78
N PRO A 608 7.51 -10.93 11.51
CA PRO A 608 8.60 -10.85 12.46
C PRO A 608 8.23 -11.54 13.79
N PHE A 609 9.22 -12.12 14.45
CA PHE A 609 9.08 -12.69 15.78
C PHE A 609 10.30 -12.38 16.65
N PRO A 610 10.10 -12.17 17.97
CA PRO A 610 11.20 -11.84 18.87
C PRO A 610 12.02 -13.09 19.19
N LEU A 611 13.34 -12.94 19.24
CA LEU A 611 14.30 -13.97 19.66
C LEU A 611 14.86 -13.71 21.05
N LEU A 612 15.00 -12.43 21.43
CA LEU A 612 15.47 -12.02 22.74
C LEU A 612 14.63 -10.85 23.24
N VAL A 613 14.09 -10.99 24.45
CA VAL A 613 13.25 -9.99 25.11
C VAL A 613 13.84 -9.67 26.47
N GLY A 614 14.02 -8.38 26.75
CA GLY A 614 14.48 -7.86 28.04
C GLY A 614 13.46 -8.07 29.15
N SER A 615 13.84 -7.75 30.39
CA SER A 615 13.00 -7.98 31.57
C SER A 615 11.76 -7.08 31.62
N ASN A 616 11.81 -5.89 31.01
CA ASN A 616 10.67 -4.99 30.78
C ASN A 616 9.84 -5.30 29.51
N GLY A 617 10.15 -6.37 28.78
CA GLY A 617 9.42 -6.73 27.55
C GLY A 617 9.98 -6.10 26.26
N GLN A 618 11.10 -5.37 26.32
CA GLN A 618 11.75 -4.80 25.14
C GLN A 618 12.36 -5.89 24.24
N VAL A 619 12.11 -5.84 22.93
CA VAL A 619 12.75 -6.76 21.99
C VAL A 619 14.16 -6.27 21.67
N LEU A 620 15.16 -7.11 21.87
CA LEU A 620 16.58 -6.80 21.62
C LEU A 620 17.17 -7.56 20.43
N ILE A 621 16.55 -8.68 20.06
CA ILE A 621 16.87 -9.44 18.84
C ILE A 621 15.57 -9.93 18.22
N ALA A 622 15.43 -9.77 16.91
CA ALA A 622 14.28 -10.25 16.16
C ALA A 622 14.68 -10.96 14.87
N ALA A 623 13.84 -11.88 14.42
CA ALA A 623 13.96 -12.52 13.13
C ALA A 623 12.70 -12.28 12.29
N ALA A 624 12.85 -12.24 10.97
CA ALA A 624 11.73 -12.05 10.07
C ALA A 624 12.00 -12.68 8.70
N GLN A 625 10.93 -13.05 8.00
CA GLN A 625 10.99 -13.47 6.59
C GLN A 625 10.53 -12.33 5.68
N TYR A 626 11.19 -12.17 4.53
CA TYR A 626 10.76 -11.24 3.49
C TYR A 626 11.03 -11.78 2.08
N GLY A 627 9.96 -11.89 1.28
CA GLY A 627 10.05 -12.54 -0.01
C GLY A 627 10.45 -14.01 0.15
N LYS A 628 11.59 -14.40 -0.43
CA LYS A 628 12.18 -15.74 -0.28
C LYS A 628 13.31 -15.80 0.74
N GLY A 629 13.76 -14.66 1.27
CA GLY A 629 14.89 -14.58 2.18
C GLY A 629 14.47 -14.29 3.61
N GLN A 630 15.48 -14.07 4.43
CA GLN A 630 15.39 -14.07 5.89
C GLN A 630 16.28 -12.98 6.46
N MET A 631 15.88 -12.41 7.60
CA MET A 631 16.65 -11.41 8.30
C MET A 631 16.73 -11.72 9.78
N VAL A 632 17.88 -11.43 10.37
CA VAL A 632 18.08 -11.34 11.83
C VAL A 632 18.58 -9.93 12.13
N VAL A 633 17.89 -9.27 13.04
CA VAL A 633 18.14 -7.88 13.43
C VAL A 633 18.54 -7.84 14.90
N THR A 634 19.71 -7.25 15.21
CA THR A 634 20.17 -7.04 16.58
C THR A 634 20.11 -5.56 16.95
N ALA A 635 19.66 -5.27 18.16
CA ALA A 635 19.50 -3.92 18.69
C ALA A 635 20.80 -3.11 18.89
N HIS A 636 21.94 -3.70 18.60
CA HIS A 636 23.24 -3.02 18.54
C HIS A 636 24.16 -3.81 17.60
N GLU A 637 25.07 -3.14 16.90
CA GLU A 637 26.08 -3.79 16.06
C GLU A 637 27.11 -4.54 16.91
N ALA A 638 27.42 -4.06 18.12
CA ALA A 638 28.33 -4.74 19.07
C ALA A 638 27.88 -6.17 19.44
N MET A 639 26.57 -6.45 19.40
CA MET A 639 26.03 -7.81 19.58
C MET A 639 26.47 -8.77 18.46
N LEU A 640 26.94 -8.25 17.32
CA LEU A 640 27.55 -9.03 16.24
C LEU A 640 29.08 -9.11 16.38
N LEU A 641 29.70 -8.28 17.23
CA LEU A 641 31.15 -8.17 17.33
C LEU A 641 31.74 -8.95 18.51
N PHE A 642 30.95 -9.15 19.59
CA PHE A 642 31.46 -9.77 20.81
C PHE A 642 31.40 -11.31 20.80
N PRO A 643 32.44 -12.00 21.30
CA PRO A 643 32.51 -13.46 21.30
C PRO A 643 31.36 -14.18 21.99
N GLN A 644 30.75 -13.56 23.01
CA GLN A 644 29.62 -14.15 23.75
C GLN A 644 28.37 -14.39 22.87
N PHE A 645 28.22 -13.66 21.76
CA PHE A 645 27.12 -13.84 20.81
C PHE A 645 27.43 -14.86 19.71
N LEU A 646 28.67 -15.39 19.64
CA LEU A 646 29.09 -16.31 18.59
C LEU A 646 28.19 -17.57 18.45
N PRO A 647 27.70 -18.21 19.54
CA PRO A 647 26.77 -19.33 19.41
C PRO A 647 25.48 -18.94 18.68
N PHE A 648 24.90 -17.78 19.02
CA PHE A 648 23.72 -17.25 18.35
C PHE A 648 23.98 -16.89 16.89
N ILE A 649 25.12 -16.23 16.61
CA ILE A 649 25.50 -15.85 15.25
C ILE A 649 25.68 -17.10 14.38
N ARG A 650 26.23 -18.19 14.91
CA ARG A 650 26.32 -19.48 14.18
C ARG A 650 24.95 -20.02 13.80
N ASN A 651 24.01 -20.05 14.75
CA ASN A 651 22.64 -20.49 14.48
C ASN A 651 21.97 -19.62 13.41
N ALA A 652 22.15 -18.29 13.46
CA ALA A 652 21.65 -17.37 12.44
C ALA A 652 22.26 -17.64 11.06
N LEU A 653 23.58 -17.80 10.97
CA LEU A 653 24.26 -18.12 9.71
C LEU A 653 23.83 -19.48 9.15
N ASP A 654 23.59 -20.46 9.99
CA ASP A 654 23.08 -21.77 9.56
C ASP A 654 21.62 -21.71 9.11
N TRP A 655 20.79 -20.91 9.80
CA TRP A 655 19.40 -20.67 9.41
C TRP A 655 19.28 -20.03 8.03
N PHE A 656 20.17 -19.09 7.70
CA PHE A 656 20.19 -18.44 6.39
C PHE A 656 20.66 -19.33 5.23
N LYS A 657 21.32 -20.46 5.48
CA LYS A 657 21.92 -21.28 4.42
C LYS A 657 20.85 -21.96 3.58
N SER A 658 20.60 -21.38 2.41
CA SER A 658 19.87 -22.06 1.32
C SER A 658 20.68 -23.19 0.67
N SER A 659 22.01 -23.18 0.82
CA SER A 659 22.90 -24.27 0.40
C SER A 659 24.18 -24.35 1.26
N PRO A 660 24.87 -25.50 1.31
CA PRO A 660 26.15 -25.65 2.00
C PRO A 660 27.30 -24.79 1.44
N THR A 661 27.12 -24.23 0.24
CA THR A 661 28.12 -23.43 -0.49
C THR A 661 27.77 -21.94 -0.54
N ALA A 662 26.76 -21.49 0.21
CA ALA A 662 26.40 -20.08 0.28
C ALA A 662 27.59 -19.22 0.75
N PHE A 663 27.99 -18.25 -0.06
CA PHE A 663 29.05 -17.31 0.30
C PHE A 663 28.55 -16.33 1.36
N ILE A 664 29.30 -16.22 2.46
CA ILE A 664 29.05 -15.27 3.55
C ILE A 664 29.94 -14.04 3.33
N GLY A 665 29.33 -12.91 2.99
CA GLY A 665 30.00 -11.63 2.90
C GLY A 665 29.85 -10.83 4.20
N VAL A 666 30.95 -10.29 4.73
CA VAL A 666 30.93 -9.40 5.89
C VAL A 666 31.41 -8.03 5.45
N HIS A 667 30.56 -7.01 5.59
CA HIS A 667 30.90 -5.63 5.26
C HIS A 667 32.00 -5.09 6.19
N ARG A 668 32.82 -4.14 5.72
CA ARG A 668 33.92 -3.52 6.50
C ARG A 668 33.50 -2.94 7.85
N SER A 669 32.24 -2.49 7.98
CA SER A 669 31.74 -1.97 9.25
C SER A 669 31.71 -3.04 10.36
N LEU A 670 31.69 -4.32 9.99
CA LEU A 670 31.76 -5.46 10.91
C LEU A 670 33.07 -6.25 10.75
N ASP A 671 34.21 -5.58 10.50
CA ASP A 671 35.52 -6.25 10.37
C ASP A 671 35.85 -7.16 11.56
N ALA A 672 35.49 -6.76 12.79
CA ALA A 672 35.68 -7.58 13.99
C ALA A 672 34.88 -8.91 13.94
N LEU A 673 33.66 -8.89 13.39
CA LEU A 673 32.88 -10.11 13.14
C LEU A 673 33.60 -11.01 12.15
N SER A 674 34.17 -10.45 11.07
CA SER A 674 34.90 -11.26 10.08
C SER A 674 36.08 -12.00 10.72
N LYS A 675 36.85 -11.33 11.59
CA LYS A 675 37.94 -11.92 12.36
C LYS A 675 37.45 -12.98 13.34
N LEU A 676 36.36 -12.70 14.05
CA LEU A 676 35.73 -13.64 14.98
C LEU A 676 35.27 -14.92 14.27
N LEU A 677 34.62 -14.81 13.12
CA LEU A 677 34.16 -15.96 12.33
C LEU A 677 35.34 -16.77 11.75
N LEU A 678 36.35 -16.11 11.19
CA LEU A 678 37.54 -16.77 10.62
C LEU A 678 38.34 -17.53 11.68
N SER A 679 38.61 -16.90 12.83
CA SER A 679 39.31 -17.54 13.96
C SER A 679 38.56 -18.74 14.54
N ASN A 680 37.25 -18.81 14.28
CA ASN A 680 36.37 -19.90 14.70
C ASN A 680 36.00 -20.87 13.57
N GLY A 681 36.76 -20.86 12.46
CA GLY A 681 36.68 -21.83 11.37
C GLY A 681 35.54 -21.60 10.37
N ILE A 682 34.85 -20.46 10.42
CA ILE A 682 33.75 -20.13 9.50
C ILE A 682 34.33 -19.33 8.34
N LYS A 683 34.18 -19.86 7.12
CA LYS A 683 34.66 -19.20 5.90
C LYS A 683 33.77 -18.02 5.56
N VAL A 684 34.35 -16.83 5.52
CA VAL A 684 33.69 -15.57 5.12
C VAL A 684 34.56 -14.78 4.17
N GLN A 685 33.96 -13.88 3.41
CA GLN A 685 34.63 -12.85 2.64
C GLN A 685 34.64 -11.53 3.44
N PRO A 686 35.80 -11.09 3.98
CA PRO A 686 35.92 -9.79 4.64
C PRO A 686 35.84 -8.63 3.63
N ASP A 687 35.42 -7.46 4.10
CA ASP A 687 35.20 -6.25 3.28
C ASP A 687 34.38 -6.56 2.01
N ALA A 688 33.36 -7.40 2.17
CA ALA A 688 32.47 -7.75 1.08
C ALA A 688 31.58 -6.56 0.71
N THR A 689 31.40 -6.35 -0.58
CA THR A 689 30.34 -5.51 -1.15
C THR A 689 29.17 -6.40 -1.57
N LEU A 690 27.97 -5.86 -1.52
CA LEU A 690 26.77 -6.59 -1.95
C LEU A 690 26.87 -6.90 -3.45
N GLY A 691 26.76 -8.18 -3.82
CA GLY A 691 26.90 -8.66 -5.20
C GLY A 691 26.20 -10.00 -5.43
N ASP A 692 26.04 -10.38 -6.71
CA ASP A 692 25.14 -11.46 -7.16
C ASP A 692 25.50 -12.87 -6.65
N SER A 693 26.71 -13.09 -6.15
CA SER A 693 27.19 -14.40 -5.68
C SER A 693 27.02 -14.65 -4.18
N LEU A 694 26.62 -13.64 -3.40
CA LEU A 694 26.45 -13.78 -1.96
C LEU A 694 25.14 -14.51 -1.63
N GLY A 695 25.20 -15.43 -0.66
CA GLY A 695 24.00 -16.03 -0.07
C GLY A 695 23.63 -15.39 1.26
N ILE A 696 24.63 -14.91 2.00
CA ILE A 696 24.48 -14.26 3.30
C ILE A 696 25.29 -12.98 3.31
N PHE A 697 24.72 -11.90 3.82
CA PHE A 697 25.40 -10.62 3.99
C PHE A 697 25.25 -10.09 5.41
N CYS A 698 26.36 -9.68 6.03
CA CYS A 698 26.40 -9.13 7.38
C CYS A 698 26.84 -7.67 7.34
N ARG A 699 26.06 -6.76 7.94
CA ARG A 699 26.37 -5.31 7.97
C ARG A 699 25.78 -4.60 9.19
N ASP A 700 26.30 -3.42 9.50
CA ASP A 700 25.67 -2.48 10.43
C ASP A 700 24.45 -1.75 9.82
N ALA A 701 23.72 -0.99 10.63
CA ALA A 701 22.45 -0.36 10.27
C ALA A 701 22.55 1.15 9.95
N TYR A 702 23.74 1.68 9.66
CA TYR A 702 24.01 3.13 9.66
C TYR A 702 24.18 3.78 8.28
N ASP A 703 24.03 3.02 7.20
CA ASP A 703 24.25 3.48 5.82
C ASP A 703 23.05 3.09 4.94
N ASP A 704 22.53 4.05 4.18
CA ASP A 704 21.36 3.92 3.31
C ASP A 704 21.70 3.82 1.81
N VAL A 705 22.96 3.94 1.42
CA VAL A 705 23.41 4.00 0.01
C VAL A 705 22.98 2.75 -0.76
N GLN A 706 22.91 1.60 -0.08
CA GLN A 706 22.53 0.31 -0.67
C GLN A 706 21.21 -0.24 -0.10
N ALA A 707 20.36 0.60 0.49
CA ALA A 707 19.15 0.14 1.16
C ALA A 707 18.21 -0.64 0.23
N ASP A 708 17.95 -0.12 -0.98
CA ASP A 708 17.10 -0.80 -1.97
C ASP A 708 17.70 -2.12 -2.45
N ASP A 709 19.02 -2.16 -2.65
CA ASP A 709 19.71 -3.39 -3.08
C ASP A 709 19.65 -4.46 -1.98
N LEU A 710 19.81 -4.09 -0.71
CA LEU A 710 19.65 -4.99 0.44
C LEU A 710 18.22 -5.53 0.52
N VAL A 711 17.21 -4.69 0.30
CA VAL A 711 15.80 -5.11 0.24
C VAL A 711 15.60 -6.12 -0.89
N GLN A 712 16.14 -5.88 -2.09
CA GLN A 712 16.04 -6.82 -3.20
C GLN A 712 16.81 -8.13 -2.95
N PHE A 713 17.99 -8.06 -2.34
CA PHE A 713 18.80 -9.22 -1.96
C PHE A 713 18.01 -10.16 -1.05
N VAL A 714 17.44 -9.64 0.04
CA VAL A 714 16.60 -10.43 0.95
C VAL A 714 15.37 -10.96 0.21
N LYS A 715 14.66 -10.10 -0.54
CA LYS A 715 13.46 -10.50 -1.28
C LYS A 715 13.70 -11.69 -2.22
N ARG A 716 14.89 -11.78 -2.83
CA ARG A 716 15.28 -12.82 -3.79
C ARG A 716 15.74 -14.13 -3.13
N GLY A 717 15.96 -14.15 -1.82
CA GLY A 717 16.39 -15.35 -1.09
C GLY A 717 17.68 -15.21 -0.29
N GLY A 718 18.26 -14.01 -0.21
CA GLY A 718 19.44 -13.73 0.60
C GLY A 718 19.14 -13.72 2.10
N GLY A 719 20.12 -14.11 2.91
CA GLY A 719 20.10 -13.96 4.36
C GLY A 719 20.80 -12.68 4.80
N LEU A 720 20.13 -11.82 5.55
CA LEU A 720 20.71 -10.57 6.07
C LEU A 720 20.85 -10.62 7.60
N LEU A 721 22.10 -10.50 8.08
CA LEU A 721 22.40 -10.26 9.49
C LEU A 721 22.74 -8.78 9.66
N ILE A 722 21.87 -8.03 10.34
CA ILE A 722 22.01 -6.58 10.48
C ILE A 722 21.92 -6.15 11.94
N GLY A 723 22.79 -5.24 12.35
CA GLY A 723 22.83 -4.73 13.72
C GLY A 723 23.09 -3.24 13.79
N GLY A 724 22.49 -2.56 14.77
CA GLY A 724 22.74 -1.16 15.03
C GLY A 724 21.84 -0.63 16.12
N GLN A 725 22.10 0.59 16.59
CA GLN A 725 21.24 1.28 17.54
C GLN A 725 20.76 2.61 16.97
N ALA A 726 19.49 2.92 17.18
CA ALA A 726 18.91 4.17 16.70
C ALA A 726 18.72 5.23 17.79
N TRP A 727 18.97 4.93 19.07
CA TRP A 727 18.82 5.90 20.16
C TRP A 727 19.84 7.04 20.04
N HIS A 728 21.10 6.76 19.67
CA HIS A 728 22.11 7.80 19.49
C HIS A 728 21.79 8.62 18.24
N TRP A 729 21.38 7.96 17.16
CA TRP A 729 20.92 8.62 15.94
C TRP A 729 19.72 9.56 16.24
N SER A 730 18.81 9.13 17.10
CA SER A 730 17.64 9.92 17.52
C SER A 730 18.00 11.18 18.28
N SER A 731 19.12 11.20 19.01
CA SER A 731 19.57 12.40 19.74
C SER A 731 19.90 13.57 18.81
N GLN A 732 20.23 13.29 17.55
CA GLN A 732 20.59 14.28 16.54
C GLN A 732 19.45 14.60 15.57
N HIS A 733 18.46 13.69 15.44
CA HIS A 733 17.42 13.75 14.40
C HIS A 733 15.99 13.70 14.93
N GLY A 734 15.80 13.58 16.25
CA GLY A 734 14.50 13.36 16.89
C GLY A 734 14.13 11.87 16.97
N LYS A 735 13.41 11.48 18.03
CA LYS A 735 12.89 10.11 18.19
C LYS A 735 11.88 9.77 17.09
N GLU A 736 11.20 10.78 16.56
CA GLU A 736 10.12 10.65 15.60
C GLU A 736 10.63 10.33 14.19
N ALA A 737 11.83 10.82 13.85
CA ALA A 737 12.45 10.56 12.56
C ALA A 737 13.01 9.13 12.46
N VAL A 738 13.24 8.44 13.58
CA VAL A 738 13.91 7.14 13.62
C VAL A 738 13.18 6.10 12.77
N LEU A 739 11.87 5.96 12.94
CA LEU A 739 11.08 4.91 12.26
C LEU A 739 11.02 5.11 10.73
N VAL A 740 11.33 6.31 10.26
CA VAL A 740 11.17 6.75 8.87
C VAL A 740 12.52 6.91 8.15
N HIS A 741 13.50 7.46 8.84
CA HIS A 741 14.74 7.97 8.24
C HIS A 741 16.00 7.29 8.79
N PHE A 742 15.91 6.47 9.83
CA PHE A 742 17.06 5.69 10.27
C PHE A 742 17.45 4.71 9.14
N PRO A 743 18.72 4.68 8.68
CA PRO A 743 19.12 3.88 7.53
C PRO A 743 18.75 2.39 7.62
N GLY A 744 18.95 1.79 8.79
CA GLY A 744 18.52 0.41 9.06
C GLY A 744 17.03 0.17 8.82
N ASN A 745 16.19 1.15 9.18
CA ASN A 745 14.73 1.08 9.00
C ASN A 745 14.32 1.20 7.53
N LEU A 746 15.14 1.76 6.64
CA LEU A 746 14.86 1.71 5.20
C LEU A 746 14.93 0.27 4.66
N VAL A 747 15.71 -0.60 5.31
CA VAL A 747 15.88 -2.02 4.95
C VAL A 747 14.95 -2.93 5.75
N THR A 748 15.00 -2.91 7.08
CA THR A 748 14.34 -3.92 7.94
C THR A 748 12.82 -3.75 8.01
N SER A 749 12.32 -2.53 7.78
CA SER A 749 10.88 -2.20 7.82
C SER A 749 10.03 -3.04 6.87
N VAL A 750 10.61 -3.49 5.74
CA VAL A 750 9.87 -4.30 4.75
C VAL A 750 9.43 -5.66 5.30
N ALA A 751 10.07 -6.14 6.37
CA ALA A 751 9.71 -7.35 7.10
C ALA A 751 9.09 -7.08 8.47
N GLY A 752 8.77 -5.83 8.75
CA GLY A 752 8.10 -5.43 9.99
C GLY A 752 9.00 -5.29 11.21
N VAL A 753 10.33 -5.22 11.05
CA VAL A 753 11.27 -4.98 12.17
C VAL A 753 11.81 -3.56 12.09
N TYR A 754 11.72 -2.81 13.18
CA TYR A 754 12.19 -1.43 13.28
C TYR A 754 13.15 -1.25 14.44
N PHE A 755 14.24 -0.52 14.23
CA PHE A 755 15.02 0.10 15.29
C PHE A 755 14.25 1.30 15.85
N THR A 756 14.20 1.46 17.18
CA THR A 756 13.56 2.62 17.83
C THR A 756 14.58 3.55 18.47
N GLY A 757 14.15 4.78 18.78
CA GLY A 757 14.97 5.76 19.51
C GLY A 757 15.10 5.46 21.02
N ASN A 758 14.53 4.37 21.51
CA ASN A 758 14.57 4.02 22.93
C ASN A 758 15.83 3.21 23.24
N VAL A 759 16.43 3.48 24.39
CA VAL A 759 17.55 2.69 24.90
C VAL A 759 16.99 1.37 25.43
N GLY A 760 17.54 0.27 24.94
CA GLY A 760 17.22 -1.09 25.36
C GLY A 760 17.95 -1.48 26.64
N GLU A 761 17.42 -2.48 27.35
CA GLU A 761 18.08 -3.00 28.55
C GLU A 761 19.44 -3.67 28.27
N ASN A 762 20.37 -3.46 29.19
CA ASN A 762 21.58 -4.24 29.33
C ASN A 762 21.41 -5.29 30.43
N GLY A 763 21.88 -6.50 30.19
CA GLY A 763 21.75 -7.59 31.15
C GLY A 763 21.94 -8.97 30.53
N VAL A 764 21.80 -9.99 31.38
CA VAL A 764 21.77 -11.39 30.93
C VAL A 764 20.30 -11.82 30.90
N PHE A 765 19.79 -12.07 29.71
CA PHE A 765 18.38 -12.38 29.50
C PHE A 765 18.20 -13.85 29.16
N SER A 766 17.23 -14.50 29.80
CA SER A 766 16.87 -15.88 29.48
C SER A 766 16.14 -15.94 28.15
N VAL A 767 16.47 -16.94 27.35
CA VAL A 767 15.75 -17.23 26.11
C VAL A 767 14.42 -17.90 26.46
N PRO A 768 13.28 -17.34 26.05
CA PRO A 768 11.97 -17.92 26.35
C PRO A 768 11.79 -19.30 25.69
N GLU A 769 11.27 -20.29 26.42
CA GLU A 769 11.02 -21.64 25.86
C GLU A 769 9.97 -21.65 24.73
N LYS A 770 9.14 -20.61 24.67
CA LYS A 770 8.11 -20.40 23.65
C LYS A 770 8.28 -19.01 23.07
N ILE A 771 7.91 -18.85 21.79
CA ILE A 771 7.92 -17.56 21.12
C ILE A 771 7.13 -16.55 21.97
N PRO A 772 7.77 -15.45 22.44
CA PRO A 772 7.09 -14.43 23.22
C PRO A 772 5.93 -13.82 22.45
N ARG A 773 4.79 -13.66 23.13
CA ARG A 773 3.64 -12.93 22.56
C ARG A 773 3.98 -11.45 22.53
N ILE A 774 4.00 -10.87 21.34
CA ILE A 774 4.40 -9.49 21.09
C ILE A 774 3.37 -8.52 21.70
N PRO A 775 3.75 -7.61 22.60
CA PRO A 775 3.00 -6.37 22.76
C PRO A 775 3.34 -5.44 21.58
N LEU A 776 2.33 -5.04 20.82
CA LEU A 776 2.48 -4.24 19.59
C LEU A 776 2.94 -2.79 19.82
N ILE A 777 3.17 -2.36 21.06
CA ILE A 777 3.55 -0.98 21.35
C ILE A 777 4.51 -0.91 22.51
N THR A 778 5.62 -0.24 22.26
CA THR A 778 6.59 0.24 23.25
C THR A 778 6.53 1.77 23.28
N GLU A 779 7.09 2.41 24.32
CA GLU A 779 7.04 3.86 24.59
C GLU A 779 7.25 4.80 23.39
N SER A 780 7.90 4.33 22.31
CA SER A 780 8.08 5.12 21.09
C SER A 780 6.76 5.51 20.39
N LEU A 781 5.67 4.76 20.55
CA LEU A 781 4.39 5.08 19.90
C LEU A 781 3.40 5.82 20.81
N SER A 782 3.77 6.17 22.06
CA SER A 782 2.87 6.91 22.94
C SER A 782 2.78 8.41 22.64
N ASP A 783 3.73 8.95 21.85
CA ASP A 783 3.66 10.33 21.37
C ASP A 783 2.81 10.41 20.09
N ALA A 784 1.72 11.19 20.14
CA ALA A 784 0.78 11.36 19.04
C ALA A 784 1.46 11.81 17.72
N PHE A 785 2.58 12.52 17.82
CA PHE A 785 3.38 12.99 16.68
C PHE A 785 4.20 11.86 16.02
N ILE A 786 4.64 10.86 16.81
CA ILE A 786 5.34 9.67 16.30
C ILE A 786 4.36 8.75 15.59
N LEU A 787 3.16 8.54 16.16
CA LEU A 787 2.07 7.84 15.48
C LEU A 787 1.74 8.51 14.15
N GLU A 788 1.56 9.84 14.12
CA GLU A 788 1.24 10.56 12.88
C GLU A 788 2.34 10.46 11.81
N SER A 789 3.62 10.55 12.20
CA SER A 789 4.77 10.45 11.28
C SER A 789 4.99 9.02 10.79
N PHE A 790 4.85 8.03 11.67
CA PHE A 790 4.86 6.60 11.36
C PHE A 790 3.71 6.22 10.43
N PHE A 791 2.50 6.75 10.69
CA PHE A 791 1.32 6.59 9.84
C PHE A 791 1.50 7.31 8.51
N LYS A 792 2.05 8.52 8.43
CA LYS A 792 2.34 9.21 7.15
C LYS A 792 3.36 8.45 6.29
N PHE A 793 4.41 7.90 6.89
CA PHE A 793 5.39 7.09 6.18
C PHE A 793 4.81 5.76 5.68
N HIS A 794 4.05 5.06 6.53
CA HIS A 794 3.35 3.85 6.12
C HIS A 794 2.24 4.15 5.14
N LEU A 795 1.50 5.25 5.28
CA LEU A 795 0.54 5.73 4.29
C LEU A 795 1.26 5.97 2.97
N ASN A 796 2.42 6.63 2.91
CA ASN A 796 3.16 6.78 1.64
C ASN A 796 3.63 5.43 1.05
N LYS A 797 4.00 4.43 1.88
CA LYS A 797 4.27 3.05 1.41
C LYS A 797 3.00 2.23 1.08
N ILE A 798 1.85 2.53 1.69
CA ILE A 798 0.55 1.87 1.54
C ILE A 798 -0.27 2.49 0.41
N TYR A 799 -0.10 3.79 0.11
CA TYR A 799 -0.56 4.46 -1.10
C TYR A 799 0.10 3.87 -2.35
N SER A 800 1.27 3.22 -2.17
CA SER A 800 1.90 2.36 -3.17
C SER A 800 1.28 0.94 -3.26
N LYS A 801 0.25 0.62 -2.46
CA LYS A 801 -0.27 -0.76 -2.27
C LYS A 801 -1.79 -0.90 -1.99
N CYS A 802 -2.62 0.08 -2.36
CA CYS A 802 -4.09 -0.06 -2.31
C CYS A 802 -4.63 -0.72 -3.60
N ILE A 803 -5.40 -1.78 -3.37
CA ILE A 803 -5.71 -2.88 -4.27
C ILE A 803 -7.14 -2.70 -4.77
N PHE A 804 -7.28 -2.44 -6.07
CA PHE A 804 -8.35 -3.03 -6.87
C PHE A 804 -7.79 -3.63 -8.17
N LEU A 805 -6.62 -3.15 -8.62
CA LEU A 805 -5.84 -3.80 -9.67
C LEU A 805 -4.95 -4.96 -9.17
N SER A 806 -4.74 -5.09 -7.85
CA SER A 806 -3.83 -6.13 -7.32
C SER A 806 -4.47 -7.51 -7.13
N GLU A 807 -5.80 -7.67 -7.13
CA GLU A 807 -6.38 -9.01 -7.23
C GLU A 807 -6.25 -9.56 -8.66
N ILE A 808 -6.32 -8.69 -9.67
CA ILE A 808 -5.97 -9.04 -11.06
C ILE A 808 -4.46 -9.34 -11.17
N ALA A 809 -3.61 -8.60 -10.43
CA ALA A 809 -2.15 -8.82 -10.43
C ALA A 809 -1.68 -10.04 -9.61
N ASN A 810 -2.39 -10.42 -8.54
CA ASN A 810 -2.00 -11.56 -7.69
C ASN A 810 -2.37 -12.92 -8.32
N THR A 811 -3.37 -12.96 -9.19
CA THR A 811 -3.59 -14.11 -10.11
C THR A 811 -2.52 -14.13 -11.21
N TRP A 812 -1.94 -12.98 -11.56
CA TRP A 812 -0.93 -12.82 -12.63
C TRP A 812 0.47 -13.37 -12.29
N ILE A 813 0.85 -13.51 -11.02
CA ILE A 813 2.18 -14.07 -10.64
C ILE A 813 2.16 -15.60 -10.52
N ARG A 814 0.99 -16.26 -10.57
CA ARG A 814 0.92 -17.73 -10.47
C ARG A 814 0.95 -18.50 -11.81
N TYR A 815 0.91 -17.84 -12.98
CA TYR A 815 0.78 -18.55 -14.27
C TYR A 815 1.90 -18.36 -15.31
N THR A 816 3.04 -17.75 -14.99
CA THR A 816 4.13 -17.57 -15.99
C THR A 816 5.48 -18.20 -15.61
N LYS A 817 5.49 -19.29 -14.82
CA LYS A 817 6.60 -20.26 -14.88
C LYS A 817 6.14 -21.70 -14.72
N GLY A 818 6.20 -22.42 -15.84
CA GLY A 818 6.24 -23.88 -15.91
C GLY A 818 5.11 -24.48 -16.71
N PHE A 819 5.34 -24.73 -18.00
CA PHE A 819 5.15 -26.03 -18.67
C PHE A 819 5.47 -25.85 -20.16
N THR A 820 6.68 -26.26 -20.54
CA THR A 820 7.05 -26.57 -21.92
C THR A 820 7.16 -28.09 -22.03
N ASP A 821 6.05 -28.80 -22.26
CA ASP A 821 6.01 -30.04 -23.06
C ASP A 821 4.55 -30.49 -23.35
N PRO A 822 4.13 -30.75 -24.61
CA PRO A 822 2.76 -31.16 -24.95
C PRO A 822 2.46 -32.69 -24.98
N SER A 823 3.28 -33.58 -24.41
CA SER A 823 3.16 -35.03 -24.70
C SER A 823 2.66 -35.99 -23.60
N GLU A 824 2.21 -35.54 -22.43
CA GLU A 824 1.79 -36.47 -21.36
C GLU A 824 0.39 -36.17 -20.79
N TRP A 825 -0.65 -36.43 -21.57
CA TRP A 825 -2.03 -36.57 -21.06
C TRP A 825 -2.66 -37.85 -21.63
N SER A 826 -2.52 -38.96 -20.90
CA SER A 826 -3.37 -40.13 -21.02
C SER A 826 -3.61 -40.74 -19.64
N GLY A 827 -4.88 -40.92 -19.25
CA GLY A 827 -5.33 -41.73 -18.11
C GLY A 827 -6.15 -40.95 -17.09
N GLU A 828 -7.49 -40.88 -17.27
CA GLU A 828 -8.52 -41.55 -16.43
C GLU A 828 -8.75 -40.88 -15.07
N ILE A 829 -9.76 -40.01 -14.92
CA ILE A 829 -11.15 -40.33 -14.49
C ILE A 829 -11.25 -41.40 -13.38
N GLN A 830 -11.31 -40.93 -12.14
CA GLN A 830 -12.34 -41.30 -11.15
C GLN A 830 -12.45 -40.26 -10.04
#